data_AF-A0A0G0GPQ5-F1
#
_entry.id   AF-A0A0G0GPQ5-F1
#
_cell.length_a   1.000
_cell.length_b   1.000
_cell.length_c   1.000
_cell.angle_alpha   90.00
_cell.angle_beta   90.00
_cell.angle_gamma   90.00
#
_symmetry.space_group_name_H-M   'P 1'
#
loop_
_entity.id
_entity.type
_entity.pdbx_description
1 polymer ?
#
loop_
_entity_poly.entity_id
_entity_poly.type
_entity_poly.pdbx_seq_one_letter_code
_entity_poly.pdbx_strand_id
1 'polypeptide(L)'
;MKNLPHKLTISLLLVVFVLSYSPVFAVNEDNFNPNYLISDEEMQDHNSLTREEIQAFLTDNESFIANWKTEDKDGETRKASDIIYRAAQDYNINPKYLLVKLQKEQSLITNTSPTEKQLDGATGYGITDGCGWECASYLNNKGFGKQVDAAAGIIRWYYDHVDTEPWIRRANQTNIIDNQIIIPQNNATAFLYTYTPHIQGNKNFWKLWNQWFGQIYPNGTLIKGFNSSSVYLIQEGQKREITSMSVLQSRFDSKLIVTMPNTEIENLPTGPAITFANYSILKQGNNYYLVDFDTIRPFDSAETVRKIGYNPQEFIEVEKDDLNAYQIGKVITASILDNKNSPAGRIVNIKENNAYYYLKDNFYYPITDPQIAKINFPNLKIEKIAIGELQNFEMGEILKFKDGTIFGIKGDNRIYVMEDGKKRHIASEAVFNGFGYDWKNVIWTDTLTGMNNPTGQPLYLPTRLTLLDKIENKTTTPITNTIIKNKMVATPEDNTNFVGDKKFTTNVDTYLIADYDSEEILAGKNIKTVRPLASFTKIMTAYTLLQTGLQMTNSITYNPTIQKCTYSNLRTVKGEQFRNEHLFWSLMISSINTAAPMLVDSLNLTEKEFVAKMNKNASNWNLNNTFFVDSYGYDIKNVGTAEEFAKIFKVATLNTDLRAVMGMKSYEYNELTDKDGKPRHFDEHSNYLVNETDLAYKILASKTGYLDEAGAGLAMLVERNSDKKKFIIITMGNPNYNIRFTEPRKIAAWAMENF
;
A
#
# COMPACT_ATOMS: atom_id res chain seq x y z
N MET A 1 -1.61 -17.35 -77.83
CA MET A 1 -2.94 -17.51 -77.15
C MET A 1 -2.75 -18.50 -76.02
N LYS A 2 -2.53 -17.98 -74.80
CA LYS A 2 -3.46 -18.04 -73.65
C LYS A 2 -3.63 -19.43 -73.01
N ASN A 3 -3.25 -19.47 -71.73
CA ASN A 3 -3.71 -20.33 -70.63
C ASN A 3 -2.95 -21.65 -70.38
N LEU A 4 -2.02 -21.58 -69.41
CA LEU A 4 -1.77 -22.67 -68.44
C LEU A 4 -1.54 -22.05 -67.05
N PRO A 5 -2.08 -22.65 -65.97
CA PRO A 5 -2.22 -21.98 -64.68
C PRO A 5 -0.94 -22.08 -63.82
N HIS A 6 -0.72 -21.04 -63.03
CA HIS A 6 0.28 -21.02 -61.95
C HIS A 6 0.02 -22.16 -60.94
N LYS A 7 1.00 -23.06 -60.81
CA LYS A 7 1.15 -23.89 -59.61
C LYS A 7 1.62 -23.00 -58.47
N LEU A 8 0.72 -22.68 -57.56
CA LEU A 8 1.04 -22.12 -56.25
C LEU A 8 1.67 -23.25 -55.42
N THR A 9 2.95 -23.09 -55.06
CA THR A 9 3.58 -23.86 -53.99
C THR A 9 2.97 -23.43 -52.66
N ILE A 10 2.07 -24.26 -52.13
CA ILE A 10 1.58 -24.14 -50.75
C ILE A 10 2.66 -24.73 -49.84
N SER A 11 3.48 -23.87 -49.24
CA SER A 11 4.25 -24.24 -48.06
C SER A 11 3.26 -24.53 -46.93
N LEU A 12 3.12 -25.81 -46.59
CA LEU A 12 2.34 -26.28 -45.45
C LEU A 12 3.06 -25.84 -44.17
N LEU A 13 2.76 -24.64 -43.69
CA LEU A 13 3.15 -24.21 -42.34
C LEU A 13 2.31 -25.04 -41.37
N LEU A 14 2.91 -26.09 -40.80
CA LEU A 14 2.29 -26.88 -39.75
C LEU A 14 2.24 -26.02 -38.48
N VAL A 15 1.20 -25.18 -38.37
CA VAL A 15 0.86 -24.51 -37.12
C VAL A 15 0.35 -25.58 -36.18
N VAL A 16 1.25 -26.11 -35.36
CA VAL A 16 0.87 -26.86 -34.17
C VAL A 16 0.14 -25.87 -33.26
N PHE A 17 -1.20 -25.94 -33.28
CA PHE A 17 -2.03 -25.34 -32.24
C PHE A 17 -1.69 -26.06 -30.93
N VAL A 18 -0.68 -25.54 -30.23
CA VAL A 18 -0.56 -25.80 -28.79
C VAL A 18 -1.73 -25.06 -28.17
N LEU A 19 -2.84 -25.77 -27.97
CA LEU A 19 -3.90 -25.37 -27.05
C LEU A 19 -3.28 -25.32 -25.66
N SER A 20 -2.62 -24.19 -25.35
CA SER A 20 -2.33 -23.80 -24.00
C SER A 20 -3.68 -23.52 -23.34
N TYR A 21 -4.23 -24.56 -22.71
CA TYR A 21 -5.24 -24.37 -21.67
C TYR A 21 -4.57 -23.60 -20.54
N SER A 22 -4.54 -22.28 -20.69
CA SER A 22 -4.37 -21.39 -19.56
C SER A 22 -5.68 -21.48 -18.78
N PRO A 23 -5.67 -21.78 -17.47
CA PRO A 23 -6.76 -21.30 -16.64
C PRO A 23 -6.63 -19.78 -16.69
N VAL A 24 -7.36 -19.17 -17.63
CA VAL A 24 -7.92 -17.85 -17.38
C VAL A 24 -8.73 -18.05 -16.12
N PHE A 25 -8.58 -17.17 -15.13
CA PHE A 25 -9.58 -17.04 -14.08
C PHE A 25 -10.88 -16.66 -14.81
N ALA A 26 -11.61 -17.67 -15.28
CA ALA A 26 -13.00 -17.53 -15.62
C ALA A 26 -13.63 -17.23 -14.28
N VAL A 27 -13.97 -15.95 -14.05
CA VAL A 27 -14.97 -15.62 -13.05
C VAL A 27 -16.15 -16.51 -13.41
N ASN A 28 -16.44 -17.51 -12.56
CA ASN A 28 -17.45 -18.50 -12.88
C ASN A 28 -18.75 -17.73 -13.17
N GLU A 29 -19.26 -17.82 -14.41
CA GLU A 29 -20.41 -17.02 -14.82
C GLU A 29 -21.65 -17.33 -13.95
N ASP A 30 -21.64 -18.47 -13.28
CA ASP A 30 -22.64 -18.94 -12.33
C ASP A 30 -22.85 -18.01 -11.12
N ASN A 31 -21.92 -17.10 -10.83
CA ASN A 31 -21.99 -16.20 -9.66
C ASN A 31 -22.47 -14.77 -9.98
N PHE A 32 -22.84 -14.46 -11.23
CA PHE A 32 -23.35 -13.12 -11.56
C PHE A 32 -24.73 -12.89 -10.94
N ASN A 33 -24.81 -11.99 -9.96
CA ASN A 33 -26.07 -11.55 -9.37
C ASN A 33 -26.50 -10.21 -9.98
N PRO A 34 -27.55 -10.14 -10.84
CA PRO A 34 -27.98 -8.88 -11.43
C PRO A 34 -28.64 -7.93 -10.42
N ASN A 35 -28.97 -8.40 -9.21
CA ASN A 35 -29.54 -7.58 -8.14
C ASN A 35 -28.47 -6.92 -7.25
N TYR A 36 -27.21 -7.32 -7.37
CA TYR A 36 -26.10 -6.78 -6.58
C TYR A 36 -24.81 -6.77 -7.43
N LEU A 37 -24.39 -5.59 -7.88
CA LEU A 37 -23.21 -5.43 -8.73
C LEU A 37 -22.01 -4.90 -7.95
N ILE A 38 -22.26 -3.94 -7.06
CA ILE A 38 -21.31 -3.22 -6.21
C ILE A 38 -22.12 -2.60 -5.06
N SER A 39 -21.51 -2.39 -3.89
CA SER A 39 -22.14 -1.69 -2.77
C SER A 39 -22.17 -0.16 -2.94
N ASP A 40 -23.02 0.50 -2.15
CA ASP A 40 -23.04 1.96 -2.03
C ASP A 40 -21.72 2.49 -1.45
N GLU A 41 -21.16 1.76 -0.48
CA GLU A 41 -19.87 2.05 0.14
C GLU A 41 -18.74 1.95 -0.88
N GLU A 42 -18.68 0.86 -1.64
CA GLU A 42 -17.67 0.70 -2.70
C GLU A 42 -17.83 1.77 -3.77
N MET A 43 -19.05 2.08 -4.24
CA MET A 43 -19.24 3.12 -5.27
C MET A 43 -18.79 4.51 -4.81
N GLN A 44 -18.94 4.82 -3.52
CA GLN A 44 -18.62 6.13 -2.94
C GLN A 44 -17.22 6.21 -2.32
N ASP A 45 -16.48 5.10 -2.29
CA ASP A 45 -15.09 5.04 -1.84
C ASP A 45 -14.15 5.71 -2.85
N HIS A 46 -14.19 7.04 -2.91
CA HIS A 46 -13.29 7.88 -3.70
C HIS A 46 -11.82 7.76 -3.26
N ASN A 47 -11.55 7.21 -2.07
CA ASN A 47 -10.20 6.98 -1.57
C ASN A 47 -9.65 5.58 -1.92
N SER A 48 -10.38 4.80 -2.72
CA SER A 48 -10.03 3.41 -3.02
C SER A 48 -8.74 3.23 -3.84
N LEU A 49 -8.26 4.29 -4.52
CA LEU A 49 -6.97 4.35 -5.20
C LEU A 49 -6.37 5.76 -5.08
N THR A 50 -5.06 5.83 -4.81
CA THR A 50 -4.31 7.09 -4.92
C THR A 50 -4.01 7.45 -6.38
N ARG A 51 -3.53 8.68 -6.61
CA ARG A 51 -3.07 9.13 -7.92
C ARG A 51 -1.97 8.22 -8.48
N GLU A 52 -1.03 7.81 -7.63
CA GLU A 52 0.08 6.92 -7.98
C GLU A 52 -0.43 5.52 -8.31
N GLU A 53 -1.43 5.02 -7.60
CA GLU A 53 -2.03 3.71 -7.86
C GLU A 53 -2.85 3.71 -9.16
N ILE A 54 -3.55 4.80 -9.48
CA ILE A 54 -4.20 4.97 -10.79
C ILE A 54 -3.13 5.02 -11.88
N GLN A 55 -2.04 5.76 -11.68
CA GLN A 55 -0.94 5.80 -12.63
C GLN A 55 -0.30 4.42 -12.84
N ALA A 56 -0.05 3.68 -11.77
CA ALA A 56 0.48 2.33 -11.81
C ALA A 56 -0.48 1.39 -12.53
N PHE A 57 -1.79 1.47 -12.24
CA PHE A 57 -2.82 0.69 -12.93
C PHE A 57 -2.81 0.92 -14.45
N LEU A 58 -2.71 2.18 -14.89
CA LEU A 58 -2.62 2.49 -16.32
C LEU A 58 -1.30 1.98 -16.94
N THR A 59 -0.18 2.14 -16.24
CA THR A 59 1.14 1.69 -16.70
C THR A 59 1.21 0.16 -16.81
N ASP A 60 0.66 -0.56 -15.84
CA ASP A 60 0.68 -2.03 -15.80
C ASP A 60 -0.21 -2.67 -16.88
N ASN A 61 -1.26 -1.95 -17.31
CA ASN A 61 -2.11 -2.37 -18.43
C ASN A 61 -1.58 -1.87 -19.78
N GLU A 62 -0.36 -1.31 -19.84
CA GLU A 62 0.27 -0.75 -21.04
C GLU A 62 -0.62 0.30 -21.73
N SER A 63 -1.45 1.00 -20.96
CA SER A 63 -2.42 1.94 -21.47
C SER A 63 -1.75 3.12 -22.18
N PHE A 64 -2.28 3.52 -23.34
CA PHE A 64 -1.89 4.77 -23.98
C PHE A 64 -2.02 5.97 -23.02
N ILE A 65 -3.11 6.01 -22.24
CA ILE A 65 -3.40 7.15 -21.37
C ILE A 65 -2.47 7.22 -20.14
N ALA A 66 -1.63 6.21 -19.89
CA ALA A 66 -0.65 6.21 -18.80
C ALA A 66 0.37 7.34 -18.93
N ASN A 67 0.85 7.62 -20.14
CA ASN A 67 1.88 8.64 -20.40
C ASN A 67 1.30 9.90 -21.06
N TRP A 68 0.01 9.88 -21.37
CA TRP A 68 -0.68 10.96 -22.06
C TRP A 68 -1.08 12.10 -21.10
N LYS A 69 -1.06 13.32 -21.62
CA LYS A 69 -1.56 14.51 -20.94
C LYS A 69 -2.60 15.19 -21.80
N THR A 70 -3.64 15.73 -21.17
CA THR A 70 -4.77 16.39 -21.84
C THR A 70 -5.43 17.39 -20.89
N GLU A 71 -6.34 18.20 -21.41
CA GLU A 71 -7.10 19.17 -20.63
C GLU A 71 -8.11 18.46 -19.70
N ASP A 72 -8.22 18.96 -18.47
CA ASP A 72 -9.29 18.59 -17.55
C ASP A 72 -10.59 19.39 -17.82
N LYS A 73 -11.59 19.25 -16.95
CA LYS A 73 -12.88 19.98 -17.07
C LYS A 73 -12.72 21.51 -17.07
N ASP A 74 -11.66 22.01 -16.43
CA ASP A 74 -11.35 23.42 -16.23
C ASP A 74 -10.40 23.96 -17.31
N GLY A 75 -9.97 23.11 -18.26
CA GLY A 75 -9.03 23.46 -19.34
C GLY A 75 -7.56 23.31 -18.97
N GLU A 76 -7.23 22.79 -17.78
CA GLU A 76 -5.85 22.65 -17.32
C GLU A 76 -5.22 21.35 -17.82
N THR A 77 -4.00 21.43 -18.39
CA THR A 77 -3.32 20.24 -18.92
C THR A 77 -2.74 19.37 -17.81
N ARG A 78 -3.25 18.13 -17.70
CA ARG A 78 -2.88 17.16 -16.65
C ARG A 78 -2.63 15.78 -17.21
N LYS A 79 -1.99 14.91 -16.42
CA LYS A 79 -1.95 13.47 -16.71
C LYS A 79 -3.34 12.87 -16.57
N ALA A 80 -3.67 11.84 -17.37
CA ALA A 80 -4.96 11.15 -17.25
C ALA A 80 -5.21 10.59 -15.84
N SER A 81 -4.16 10.09 -15.17
CA SER A 81 -4.24 9.63 -13.76
C SER A 81 -4.64 10.72 -12.78
N ASP A 82 -4.17 11.96 -12.97
CA ASP A 82 -4.58 13.13 -12.16
C ASP A 82 -6.04 13.51 -12.44
N ILE A 83 -6.46 13.49 -13.70
CA ILE A 83 -7.85 13.78 -14.09
C ILE A 83 -8.82 12.79 -13.44
N ILE A 84 -8.54 11.48 -13.55
CA ILE A 84 -9.36 10.42 -12.93
C ILE A 84 -9.41 10.59 -11.41
N TYR A 85 -8.25 10.83 -10.77
CA TYR A 85 -8.17 11.04 -9.33
C TYR A 85 -9.01 12.25 -8.90
N ARG A 86 -8.86 13.41 -9.56
CA ARG A 86 -9.58 14.64 -9.21
C ARG A 86 -11.09 14.48 -9.36
N ALA A 87 -11.56 13.93 -10.47
CA ALA A 87 -12.99 13.67 -10.67
C ALA A 87 -13.56 12.75 -9.58
N ALA A 88 -12.82 11.70 -9.20
CA ALA A 88 -13.21 10.83 -8.08
C ALA A 88 -13.33 11.61 -6.76
N GLN A 89 -12.36 12.48 -6.44
CA GLN A 89 -12.36 13.28 -5.21
C GLN A 89 -13.49 14.32 -5.20
N ASP A 90 -13.65 15.09 -6.28
CA ASP A 90 -14.61 16.19 -6.37
C ASP A 90 -16.05 15.67 -6.15
N TYR A 91 -16.36 14.50 -6.70
CA TYR A 91 -17.71 13.91 -6.66
C TYR A 91 -17.89 12.77 -5.65
N ASN A 92 -16.93 12.45 -4.79
CA ASN A 92 -17.04 11.29 -3.89
C ASN A 92 -17.35 9.98 -4.64
N ILE A 93 -16.73 9.73 -5.79
CA ILE A 93 -16.96 8.51 -6.57
C ILE A 93 -15.68 7.70 -6.64
N ASN A 94 -15.81 6.38 -6.57
CA ASN A 94 -14.70 5.46 -6.58
C ASN A 94 -13.89 5.54 -7.90
N PRO A 95 -12.56 5.81 -7.86
CA PRO A 95 -11.73 5.85 -9.05
C PRO A 95 -11.66 4.49 -9.79
N LYS A 96 -11.82 3.36 -9.11
CA LYS A 96 -11.95 2.02 -9.72
C LYS A 96 -13.17 1.95 -10.63
N TYR A 97 -14.29 2.56 -10.24
CA TYR A 97 -15.49 2.63 -11.08
C TYR A 97 -15.18 3.39 -12.37
N LEU A 98 -14.49 4.53 -12.29
CA LEU A 98 -14.09 5.31 -13.46
C LEU A 98 -13.16 4.53 -14.40
N LEU A 99 -12.21 3.77 -13.84
CA LEU A 99 -11.33 2.90 -14.62
C LEU A 99 -12.11 1.79 -15.35
N VAL A 100 -13.06 1.14 -14.68
CA VAL A 100 -13.95 0.16 -15.32
C VAL A 100 -14.80 0.83 -16.40
N LYS A 101 -15.29 2.05 -16.17
CA LYS A 101 -16.05 2.84 -17.15
C LYS A 101 -15.23 3.10 -18.41
N LEU A 102 -14.02 3.63 -18.27
CA LEU A 102 -13.10 3.93 -19.37
C LEU A 102 -12.82 2.68 -20.23
N GLN A 103 -12.70 1.52 -19.60
CA GLN A 103 -12.53 0.26 -20.32
C GLN A 103 -13.80 -0.22 -21.00
N LYS A 104 -14.90 -0.29 -20.25
CA LYS A 104 -16.18 -0.79 -20.74
C LYS A 104 -16.67 0.00 -21.95
N GLU A 105 -16.47 1.31 -21.95
CA GLU A 105 -17.04 2.21 -22.96
C GLU A 105 -16.13 2.38 -24.18
N GLN A 106 -14.83 2.55 -23.98
CA GLN A 106 -13.91 2.89 -25.07
C GLN A 106 -12.60 2.08 -25.07
N SER A 107 -12.48 1.05 -24.20
CA SER A 107 -11.30 0.19 -24.05
C SER A 107 -10.01 0.94 -23.71
N LEU A 108 -10.11 2.11 -23.06
CA LEU A 108 -8.97 3.00 -22.86
C LEU A 108 -7.95 2.50 -21.84
N ILE A 109 -8.26 1.49 -21.02
CA ILE A 109 -7.31 0.92 -20.07
C ILE A 109 -6.32 0.00 -20.78
N THR A 110 -6.76 -0.80 -21.75
CA THR A 110 -5.89 -1.79 -22.42
C THR A 110 -5.50 -1.42 -23.84
N ASN A 111 -6.00 -0.30 -24.38
CA ASN A 111 -5.70 0.13 -25.74
C ASN A 111 -4.40 0.97 -25.78
N THR A 112 -3.45 0.52 -26.58
CA THR A 112 -2.14 1.19 -26.80
C THR A 112 -2.19 2.26 -27.89
N SER A 113 -3.25 2.31 -28.71
CA SER A 113 -3.43 3.24 -29.83
C SER A 113 -4.90 3.67 -30.00
N PRO A 114 -5.50 4.42 -29.04
CA PRO A 114 -6.89 4.88 -29.14
C PRO A 114 -7.06 5.97 -30.21
N THR A 115 -8.22 5.99 -30.85
CA THR A 115 -8.63 7.08 -31.75
C THR A 115 -9.02 8.33 -30.97
N GLU A 116 -8.95 9.51 -31.60
CA GLU A 116 -9.40 10.77 -30.98
C GLU A 116 -10.87 10.70 -30.54
N LYS A 117 -11.73 10.05 -31.35
CA LYS A 117 -13.13 9.82 -31.01
C LYS A 117 -13.31 9.02 -29.70
N GLN A 118 -12.46 8.03 -29.46
CA GLN A 118 -12.47 7.27 -28.21
C GLN A 118 -12.06 8.14 -27.02
N LEU A 119 -11.09 9.03 -27.20
CA LEU A 119 -10.66 9.97 -26.14
C LEU A 119 -11.71 11.05 -25.86
N ASP A 120 -12.37 11.53 -26.91
CA ASP A 120 -13.44 12.55 -26.84
C ASP A 120 -14.71 12.05 -26.17
N GLY A 121 -15.04 10.75 -26.34
CA GLY A 121 -16.17 10.06 -25.71
C GLY A 121 -15.73 9.04 -24.67
N ALA A 122 -14.65 9.31 -23.93
CA ALA A 122 -13.94 8.35 -23.07
C ALA A 122 -14.81 7.50 -22.14
N THR A 123 -15.89 8.07 -21.60
CA THR A 123 -16.82 7.39 -20.70
C THR A 123 -18.20 7.20 -21.33
N GLY A 124 -18.40 7.55 -22.60
CA GLY A 124 -19.70 7.50 -23.27
C GLY A 124 -20.75 8.42 -22.64
N TYR A 125 -20.36 9.42 -21.85
CA TYR A 125 -21.30 10.34 -21.22
C TYR A 125 -21.99 11.24 -22.24
N GLY A 126 -23.31 11.31 -22.16
CA GLY A 126 -24.16 12.12 -23.05
C GLY A 126 -24.47 11.48 -24.40
N ILE A 127 -24.02 10.24 -24.65
CA ILE A 127 -24.34 9.47 -25.86
C ILE A 127 -25.58 8.62 -25.56
N THR A 128 -26.67 8.86 -26.30
CA THR A 128 -27.93 8.13 -26.14
C THR A 128 -28.34 7.48 -27.46
N ASP A 129 -29.19 6.45 -27.42
CA ASP A 129 -29.62 5.71 -28.61
C ASP A 129 -30.34 6.57 -29.66
N GLY A 130 -30.93 7.71 -29.24
CA GLY A 130 -31.69 8.60 -30.13
C GLY A 130 -30.83 9.53 -30.99
N CYS A 131 -29.66 9.95 -30.51
CA CYS A 131 -28.81 10.94 -31.21
C CYS A 131 -27.32 10.57 -31.29
N GLY A 132 -26.89 9.49 -30.62
CA GLY A 132 -25.52 9.00 -30.66
C GLY A 132 -24.47 10.08 -30.37
N TRP A 133 -23.53 10.24 -31.29
CA TRP A 133 -22.40 11.18 -31.18
C TRP A 133 -22.76 12.62 -31.55
N GLU A 134 -24.00 12.88 -31.96
CA GLU A 134 -24.51 14.22 -32.30
C GLU A 134 -25.37 14.80 -31.16
N CYS A 135 -25.49 14.09 -30.03
CA CYS A 135 -26.24 14.57 -28.88
C CYS A 135 -25.61 15.85 -28.31
N ALA A 136 -26.41 16.90 -28.08
CA ALA A 136 -25.94 18.14 -27.46
C ALA A 136 -25.26 17.89 -26.10
N SER A 137 -25.76 16.93 -25.32
CA SER A 137 -25.14 16.52 -24.06
C SER A 137 -23.73 15.97 -24.25
N TYR A 138 -23.49 15.17 -25.29
CA TYR A 138 -22.15 14.70 -25.63
C TYR A 138 -21.28 15.85 -26.12
N LEU A 139 -21.76 16.68 -27.04
CA LEU A 139 -21.00 17.80 -27.60
C LEU A 139 -20.51 18.79 -26.52
N ASN A 140 -21.34 19.04 -25.50
CA ASN A 140 -20.97 19.90 -24.36
C ASN A 140 -19.91 19.26 -23.44
N ASN A 141 -19.84 17.93 -23.40
CA ASN A 141 -18.93 17.16 -22.56
C ASN A 141 -17.83 16.45 -23.38
N LYS A 142 -17.58 16.92 -24.61
CA LYS A 142 -16.58 16.35 -25.50
C LYS A 142 -15.18 16.59 -24.92
N GLY A 143 -14.37 15.52 -24.87
CA GLY A 143 -12.99 15.55 -24.40
C GLY A 143 -12.79 14.72 -23.13
N PHE A 144 -11.62 14.08 -23.00
CA PHE A 144 -11.34 13.13 -21.91
C PHE A 144 -11.61 13.71 -20.52
N GLY A 145 -11.11 14.91 -20.23
CA GLY A 145 -11.33 15.58 -18.95
C GLY A 145 -12.80 15.74 -18.57
N LYS A 146 -13.61 16.26 -19.51
CA LYS A 146 -15.05 16.48 -19.32
C LYS A 146 -15.83 15.17 -19.23
N GLN A 147 -15.45 14.16 -20.03
CA GLN A 147 -16.07 12.84 -19.97
C GLN A 147 -15.86 12.13 -18.62
N VAL A 148 -14.63 12.17 -18.09
CA VAL A 148 -14.31 11.58 -16.79
C VAL A 148 -15.01 12.34 -15.66
N ASP A 149 -15.00 13.66 -15.72
CA ASP A 149 -15.72 14.53 -14.77
C ASP A 149 -17.22 14.23 -14.75
N ALA A 150 -17.86 14.24 -15.91
CA ALA A 150 -19.30 14.01 -16.02
C ALA A 150 -19.72 12.60 -15.61
N ALA A 151 -18.88 11.58 -15.87
CA ALA A 151 -19.15 10.21 -15.45
C ALA A 151 -19.11 10.03 -13.92
N ALA A 152 -18.26 10.78 -13.22
CA ALA A 152 -18.29 10.83 -11.76
C ALA A 152 -19.48 11.68 -11.26
N GLY A 153 -19.65 12.87 -11.85
CA GLY A 153 -20.69 13.82 -11.47
C GLY A 153 -22.10 13.26 -11.56
N ILE A 154 -22.42 12.48 -12.59
CA ILE A 154 -23.77 11.91 -12.75
C ILE A 154 -24.12 10.90 -11.65
N ILE A 155 -23.17 10.08 -11.20
CA ILE A 155 -23.43 9.13 -10.10
C ILE A 155 -23.64 9.89 -8.80
N ARG A 156 -22.83 10.92 -8.53
CA ARG A 156 -23.03 11.79 -7.36
C ARG A 156 -24.39 12.49 -7.42
N TRP A 157 -24.75 13.03 -8.58
CA TRP A 157 -26.03 13.66 -8.80
C TRP A 157 -27.19 12.68 -8.54
N TYR A 158 -27.08 11.41 -8.94
CA TYR A 158 -28.08 10.39 -8.59
C TYR A 158 -28.21 10.20 -7.08
N TYR A 159 -27.10 10.09 -6.33
CA TYR A 159 -27.18 10.02 -4.86
C TYR A 159 -27.91 11.22 -4.27
N ASP A 160 -27.60 12.42 -4.76
CA ASP A 160 -28.13 13.67 -4.22
C ASP A 160 -29.61 13.90 -4.58
N HIS A 161 -30.12 13.25 -5.63
CA HIS A 161 -31.46 13.49 -6.18
C HIS A 161 -32.35 12.24 -6.22
N VAL A 162 -31.86 11.08 -5.75
CA VAL A 162 -32.62 9.81 -5.81
C VAL A 162 -33.98 9.95 -5.15
N ASP A 163 -34.11 10.74 -4.09
CA ASP A 163 -35.37 10.92 -3.37
C ASP A 163 -36.33 11.87 -4.09
N THR A 164 -35.81 12.87 -4.82
CA THR A 164 -36.60 13.93 -5.47
C THR A 164 -36.97 13.61 -6.91
N GLU A 165 -36.16 12.82 -7.61
CA GLU A 165 -36.33 12.53 -9.04
C GLU A 165 -36.91 11.11 -9.24
N PRO A 166 -38.15 10.97 -9.76
CA PRO A 166 -38.86 9.69 -9.78
C PRO A 166 -38.36 8.71 -10.86
N TRP A 167 -37.62 9.19 -11.85
CA TRP A 167 -37.08 8.36 -12.94
C TRP A 167 -35.76 7.67 -12.56
N ILE A 168 -35.10 8.11 -11.49
CA ILE A 168 -33.90 7.46 -10.96
C ILE A 168 -34.33 6.16 -10.28
N ARG A 169 -33.79 5.03 -10.74
CA ARG A 169 -34.05 3.72 -10.11
C ARG A 169 -33.46 3.68 -8.70
N ARG A 170 -34.14 2.99 -7.79
CA ARG A 170 -33.80 2.93 -6.36
C ARG A 170 -33.60 1.50 -5.86
N ALA A 171 -32.93 1.37 -4.72
CA ALA A 171 -32.85 0.11 -3.99
C ALA A 171 -34.25 -0.43 -3.66
N ASN A 172 -34.38 -1.75 -3.64
CA ASN A 172 -35.57 -2.52 -3.29
C ASN A 172 -36.81 -2.24 -4.17
N GLN A 173 -36.64 -1.56 -5.31
CA GLN A 173 -37.70 -1.32 -6.27
C GLN A 173 -37.69 -2.34 -7.40
N THR A 174 -38.88 -2.86 -7.76
CA THR A 174 -39.04 -3.75 -8.92
C THR A 174 -38.83 -2.98 -10.22
N ASN A 175 -37.85 -3.42 -11.00
CA ASN A 175 -37.55 -2.89 -12.33
C ASN A 175 -37.65 -4.01 -13.37
N ILE A 176 -38.21 -3.71 -14.54
CA ILE A 176 -38.18 -4.62 -15.69
C ILE A 176 -37.06 -4.15 -16.63
N ILE A 177 -36.02 -4.96 -16.76
CA ILE A 177 -34.84 -4.68 -17.59
C ILE A 177 -34.56 -5.90 -18.44
N ASP A 178 -34.45 -5.73 -19.76
CA ASP A 178 -34.30 -6.82 -20.74
C ASP A 178 -35.31 -7.98 -20.51
N ASN A 179 -36.58 -7.63 -20.22
CA ASN A 179 -37.68 -8.55 -19.91
C ASN A 179 -37.49 -9.43 -18.65
N GLN A 180 -36.56 -9.06 -17.75
CA GLN A 180 -36.35 -9.73 -16.47
C GLN A 180 -36.66 -8.79 -15.30
N ILE A 181 -37.15 -9.37 -14.20
CA ILE A 181 -37.39 -8.65 -12.96
C ILE A 181 -36.06 -8.49 -12.22
N ILE A 182 -35.64 -7.25 -12.05
CA ILE A 182 -34.47 -6.86 -11.25
C ILE A 182 -34.95 -6.04 -10.05
N ILE A 183 -34.49 -6.40 -8.85
CA ILE A 183 -34.73 -5.68 -7.60
C ILE A 183 -33.35 -5.33 -7.04
N PRO A 184 -32.80 -4.15 -7.38
CA PRO A 184 -31.48 -3.75 -6.89
C PRO A 184 -31.43 -3.76 -5.36
N GLN A 185 -30.42 -4.39 -4.78
CA GLN A 185 -30.29 -4.48 -3.31
C GLN A 185 -29.82 -3.16 -2.67
N ASN A 186 -29.18 -2.30 -3.45
CA ASN A 186 -28.61 -1.02 -3.01
C ASN A 186 -28.72 0.05 -4.12
N ASN A 187 -28.44 1.30 -3.79
CA ASN A 187 -28.63 2.41 -4.72
C ASN A 187 -27.57 2.43 -5.83
N ALA A 188 -26.33 2.05 -5.55
CA ALA A 188 -25.26 1.95 -6.53
C ALA A 188 -25.61 1.00 -7.67
N THR A 189 -26.11 -0.20 -7.34
CA THR A 189 -26.61 -1.16 -8.33
C THR A 189 -27.79 -0.57 -9.11
N ALA A 190 -28.72 0.11 -8.43
CA ALA A 190 -29.84 0.77 -9.10
C ALA A 190 -29.37 1.86 -10.09
N PHE A 191 -28.37 2.66 -9.71
CA PHE A 191 -27.81 3.75 -10.50
C PHE A 191 -27.06 3.26 -11.74
N LEU A 192 -26.35 2.13 -11.62
CA LEU A 192 -25.74 1.47 -12.78
C LEU A 192 -26.80 1.07 -13.81
N TYR A 193 -27.97 0.61 -13.36
CA TYR A 193 -29.09 0.36 -14.26
C TYR A 193 -29.74 1.65 -14.76
N THR A 194 -29.91 2.69 -13.93
CA THR A 194 -30.35 4.03 -14.36
C THR A 194 -29.51 4.53 -15.53
N TYR A 195 -28.19 4.39 -15.43
CA TYR A 195 -27.25 4.81 -16.47
C TYR A 195 -27.22 3.85 -17.69
N THR A 196 -27.12 2.54 -17.45
CA THR A 196 -27.11 1.49 -18.49
C THR A 196 -28.28 0.55 -18.25
N PRO A 197 -29.44 0.75 -18.92
CA PRO A 197 -30.65 -0.06 -18.71
C PRO A 197 -30.58 -1.43 -19.42
N HIS A 198 -29.44 -2.12 -19.33
CA HIS A 198 -29.20 -3.43 -19.94
C HIS A 198 -28.43 -4.36 -18.99
N ILE A 199 -28.88 -5.61 -18.86
CA ILE A 199 -28.24 -6.65 -18.04
C ILE A 199 -26.85 -6.97 -18.59
N GLN A 200 -26.70 -7.10 -19.91
CA GLN A 200 -25.41 -7.45 -20.51
C GLN A 200 -24.34 -6.38 -20.27
N GLY A 201 -24.72 -5.10 -20.36
CA GLY A 201 -23.81 -3.99 -20.06
C GLY A 201 -23.34 -3.98 -18.61
N ASN A 202 -24.22 -4.34 -17.67
CA ASN A 202 -23.90 -4.46 -16.25
C ASN A 202 -23.13 -5.74 -15.91
N LYS A 203 -23.37 -6.85 -16.63
CA LYS A 203 -22.55 -8.07 -16.55
C LYS A 203 -21.11 -7.79 -16.98
N ASN A 204 -20.90 -6.97 -18.02
CA ASN A 204 -19.55 -6.56 -18.43
C ASN A 204 -18.86 -5.69 -17.37
N PHE A 205 -19.59 -4.76 -16.75
CA PHE A 205 -19.07 -3.98 -15.60
C PHE A 205 -18.64 -4.91 -14.46
N TRP A 206 -19.51 -5.82 -14.02
CA TRP A 206 -19.23 -6.75 -12.93
C TRP A 206 -18.03 -7.65 -13.23
N LYS A 207 -17.90 -8.16 -14.47
CA LYS A 207 -16.73 -8.96 -14.87
C LYS A 207 -15.42 -8.17 -14.72
N LEU A 208 -15.38 -6.95 -15.26
CA LEU A 208 -14.19 -6.08 -15.17
C LEU A 208 -13.86 -5.71 -13.72
N TRP A 209 -14.88 -5.34 -12.94
CA TRP A 209 -14.74 -5.00 -11.51
C TRP A 209 -14.12 -6.16 -10.73
N ASN A 210 -14.69 -7.36 -10.84
CA ASN A 210 -14.19 -8.53 -10.10
C ASN A 210 -12.81 -8.98 -10.59
N GLN A 211 -12.57 -8.94 -11.90
CA GLN A 211 -11.27 -9.29 -12.47
C GLN A 211 -10.14 -8.40 -11.93
N TRP A 212 -10.40 -7.09 -11.79
CA TRP A 212 -9.37 -6.14 -11.39
C TRP A 212 -9.32 -5.89 -9.89
N PHE A 213 -10.46 -5.84 -9.22
CA PHE A 213 -10.58 -5.33 -7.85
C PHE A 213 -11.23 -6.34 -6.88
N GLY A 214 -11.77 -7.46 -7.37
CA GLY A 214 -12.30 -8.55 -6.53
C GLY A 214 -11.23 -9.52 -6.02
N GLN A 215 -9.97 -9.09 -5.93
CA GLN A 215 -8.83 -9.99 -5.69
C GLN A 215 -8.77 -10.45 -4.22
N ILE A 216 -8.53 -11.74 -4.01
CA ILE A 216 -8.19 -12.31 -2.69
C ILE A 216 -6.66 -12.28 -2.54
N TYR A 217 -6.16 -12.44 -1.31
CA TYR A 217 -4.75 -12.76 -1.07
C TYR A 217 -4.25 -13.85 -2.04
N PRO A 218 -3.04 -13.71 -2.61
CA PRO A 218 -2.51 -14.69 -3.56
C PRO A 218 -2.38 -16.10 -2.96
N ASN A 219 -2.50 -17.13 -3.80
CA ASN A 219 -2.15 -18.50 -3.39
C ASN A 219 -0.73 -18.53 -2.80
N GLY A 220 -0.55 -19.36 -1.76
CA GLY A 220 0.70 -19.45 -1.02
C GLY A 220 0.84 -18.44 0.13
N THR A 221 -0.07 -17.46 0.26
CA THR A 221 -0.03 -16.50 1.37
C THR A 221 -0.38 -17.18 2.70
N LEU A 222 0.47 -16.99 3.71
CA LEU A 222 0.18 -17.39 5.08
C LEU A 222 -0.49 -16.25 5.81
N ILE A 223 -1.62 -16.51 6.46
CA ILE A 223 -2.41 -15.48 7.15
C ILE A 223 -2.69 -15.88 8.59
N LYS A 224 -2.79 -14.88 9.47
CA LYS A 224 -3.10 -15.06 10.89
C LYS A 224 -3.96 -13.89 11.38
N GLY A 225 -4.94 -14.20 12.22
CA GLY A 225 -5.77 -13.19 12.85
C GLY A 225 -5.01 -12.42 13.96
N PHE A 226 -5.27 -11.12 14.13
CA PHE A 226 -4.59 -10.29 15.14
C PHE A 226 -4.53 -10.90 16.55
N ASN A 227 -5.63 -11.52 16.96
CA ASN A 227 -5.78 -12.14 18.29
C ASN A 227 -5.93 -13.67 18.22
N SER A 228 -5.63 -14.27 17.06
CA SER A 228 -5.74 -15.71 16.86
C SER A 228 -4.37 -16.37 16.97
N SER A 229 -4.30 -17.60 17.45
CA SER A 229 -3.11 -18.46 17.32
C SER A 229 -3.11 -19.28 16.04
N SER A 230 -4.27 -19.46 15.40
CA SER A 230 -4.42 -20.26 14.18
C SER A 230 -3.80 -19.54 12.99
N VAL A 231 -3.03 -20.29 12.21
CA VAL A 231 -2.41 -19.85 10.96
C VAL A 231 -3.11 -20.57 9.81
N TYR A 232 -3.41 -19.86 8.74
CA TYR A 232 -4.04 -20.43 7.54
C TYR A 232 -3.16 -20.21 6.32
N LEU A 233 -3.20 -21.15 5.38
CA LEU A 233 -2.69 -20.99 4.03
C LEU A 233 -3.84 -20.57 3.12
N ILE A 234 -3.62 -19.55 2.28
CA ILE A 234 -4.50 -19.25 1.16
C ILE A 234 -4.12 -20.12 -0.03
N GLN A 235 -5.08 -20.89 -0.52
CA GLN A 235 -4.89 -21.77 -1.67
C GLN A 235 -6.24 -22.00 -2.35
N GLU A 236 -6.27 -21.85 -3.68
CA GLU A 236 -7.47 -22.04 -4.51
C GLU A 236 -8.67 -21.21 -4.03
N GLY A 237 -8.39 -19.99 -3.55
CA GLY A 237 -9.42 -19.07 -3.02
C GLY A 237 -10.01 -19.48 -1.66
N GLN A 238 -9.47 -20.50 -1.01
CA GLN A 238 -9.88 -20.98 0.31
C GLN A 238 -8.79 -20.73 1.36
N LYS A 239 -9.20 -20.55 2.62
CA LYS A 239 -8.29 -20.63 3.77
C LYS A 239 -8.21 -22.09 4.25
N ARG A 240 -7.00 -22.62 4.40
CA ARG A 240 -6.73 -23.95 4.92
C ARG A 240 -5.99 -23.84 6.24
N GLU A 241 -6.56 -24.35 7.33
CA GLU A 241 -5.94 -24.25 8.66
C GLU A 241 -4.66 -25.08 8.74
N ILE A 242 -3.60 -24.51 9.30
CA ILE A 242 -2.37 -25.22 9.64
C ILE A 242 -2.49 -25.68 11.09
N THR A 243 -2.67 -26.98 11.28
CA THR A 243 -3.09 -27.57 12.56
C THR A 243 -2.03 -27.54 13.67
N SER A 244 -0.74 -27.37 13.33
CA SER A 244 0.33 -27.32 14.33
C SER A 244 1.61 -26.63 13.84
N MET A 245 2.48 -26.27 14.78
CA MET A 245 3.78 -25.64 14.48
C MET A 245 4.72 -26.56 13.71
N SER A 246 4.68 -27.89 13.94
CA SER A 246 5.49 -28.85 13.17
C SER A 246 5.06 -28.90 11.71
N VAL A 247 3.73 -28.86 11.46
CA VAL A 247 3.18 -28.76 10.10
C VAL A 247 3.65 -27.46 9.45
N LEU A 248 3.53 -26.32 10.15
CA LEU A 248 3.99 -25.03 9.65
C LEU A 248 5.48 -25.07 9.26
N GLN A 249 6.36 -25.45 10.18
CA GLN A 249 7.82 -25.43 9.98
C GLN A 249 8.31 -26.43 8.92
N SER A 250 7.61 -27.55 8.75
CA SER A 250 7.96 -28.55 7.73
C SER A 250 7.65 -28.10 6.29
N ARG A 251 6.77 -27.10 6.12
CA ARG A 251 6.21 -26.69 4.82
C ARG A 251 6.51 -25.23 4.46
N PHE A 252 6.54 -24.34 5.43
CA PHE A 252 6.52 -22.89 5.22
C PHE A 252 7.49 -22.14 6.14
N ASP A 253 7.86 -20.92 5.75
CA ASP A 253 8.59 -20.01 6.62
C ASP A 253 7.61 -19.14 7.41
N SER A 254 7.56 -19.31 8.72
CA SER A 254 6.70 -18.55 9.63
C SER A 254 6.91 -17.02 9.56
N LYS A 255 8.05 -16.54 9.06
CA LYS A 255 8.30 -15.11 8.87
C LYS A 255 7.43 -14.48 7.78
N LEU A 256 6.86 -15.30 6.89
CA LEU A 256 5.98 -14.87 5.80
C LEU A 256 4.51 -14.74 6.23
N ILE A 257 4.20 -14.98 7.51
CA ILE A 257 2.83 -14.85 8.02
C ILE A 257 2.42 -13.37 8.01
N VAL A 258 1.37 -13.09 7.24
CA VAL A 258 0.65 -11.82 7.23
C VAL A 258 -0.37 -11.82 8.37
N THR A 259 -0.43 -10.72 9.12
CA THR A 259 -1.42 -10.58 10.21
C THR A 259 -2.56 -9.64 9.79
N MET A 260 -3.81 -10.03 10.04
CA MET A 260 -5.01 -9.30 9.61
C MET A 260 -6.19 -9.41 10.59
N PRO A 261 -7.30 -8.65 10.42
CA PRO A 261 -8.46 -8.75 11.28
C PRO A 261 -9.11 -10.11 11.10
N ASN A 262 -9.59 -10.69 12.21
CA ASN A 262 -10.28 -11.99 12.16
C ASN A 262 -11.49 -11.97 11.20
N THR A 263 -12.18 -10.84 11.07
CA THR A 263 -13.33 -10.68 10.17
C THR A 263 -12.97 -10.88 8.70
N GLU A 264 -11.77 -10.50 8.28
CA GLU A 264 -11.32 -10.72 6.89
C GLU A 264 -11.04 -12.20 6.64
N ILE A 265 -10.48 -12.89 7.64
CA ILE A 265 -10.26 -14.33 7.59
C ILE A 265 -11.61 -15.06 7.56
N GLU A 266 -12.58 -14.65 8.38
CA GLU A 266 -13.92 -15.24 8.47
C GLU A 266 -14.68 -15.18 7.14
N ASN A 267 -14.48 -14.14 6.33
CA ASN A 267 -15.11 -13.99 5.01
C ASN A 267 -14.56 -14.94 3.94
N LEU A 268 -13.43 -15.61 4.18
CA LEU A 268 -12.85 -16.55 3.24
C LEU A 268 -13.47 -17.94 3.37
N PRO A 269 -13.83 -18.61 2.26
CA PRO A 269 -14.27 -19.99 2.27
C PRO A 269 -13.24 -20.90 2.95
N THR A 270 -13.72 -21.83 3.77
CA THR A 270 -12.84 -22.76 4.51
C THR A 270 -12.60 -24.01 3.68
N GLY A 271 -11.33 -24.32 3.44
CA GLY A 271 -10.88 -25.55 2.79
C GLY A 271 -10.41 -26.60 3.79
N PRO A 272 -10.01 -27.80 3.30
CA PRO A 272 -9.52 -28.87 4.17
C PRO A 272 -8.24 -28.44 4.89
N ALA A 273 -8.17 -28.72 6.19
CA ALA A 273 -7.01 -28.40 7.02
C ALA A 273 -5.74 -29.15 6.56
N ILE A 274 -4.59 -28.55 6.84
CA ILE A 274 -3.27 -29.14 6.63
C ILE A 274 -2.84 -29.80 7.94
N THR A 275 -3.03 -31.12 8.00
CA THR A 275 -2.92 -31.89 9.26
C THR A 275 -1.53 -32.48 9.49
N PHE A 276 -0.87 -32.94 8.43
CA PHE A 276 0.38 -33.69 8.55
C PHE A 276 1.61 -32.89 8.12
N ALA A 277 2.68 -33.00 8.90
CA ALA A 277 3.95 -32.40 8.56
C ALA A 277 4.50 -33.00 7.25
N ASN A 278 5.17 -32.18 6.45
CA ASN A 278 5.74 -32.65 5.20
C ASN A 278 6.76 -33.77 5.46
N TYR A 279 6.77 -34.78 4.60
CA TYR A 279 7.58 -35.99 4.70
C TYR A 279 7.29 -36.91 5.89
N SER A 280 6.14 -36.73 6.56
CA SER A 280 5.65 -37.74 7.52
C SER A 280 5.26 -39.03 6.80
N ILE A 281 5.40 -40.17 7.48
CA ILE A 281 4.89 -41.46 7.00
C ILE A 281 3.54 -41.72 7.67
N LEU A 282 2.48 -41.79 6.86
CA LEU A 282 1.15 -42.17 7.29
C LEU A 282 0.96 -43.67 7.09
N LYS A 283 0.30 -44.32 8.04
CA LYS A 283 -0.01 -45.74 7.98
C LYS A 283 -1.52 -45.94 8.10
N GLN A 284 -2.08 -46.64 7.14
CA GLN A 284 -3.50 -47.00 7.09
C GLN A 284 -3.60 -48.52 6.95
N GLY A 285 -3.85 -49.22 8.05
CA GLY A 285 -3.81 -50.68 8.08
C GLY A 285 -2.43 -51.22 7.68
N ASN A 286 -2.34 -51.87 6.51
CA ASN A 286 -1.08 -52.39 5.96
C ASN A 286 -0.45 -51.48 4.88
N ASN A 287 -1.11 -50.37 4.53
CA ASN A 287 -0.63 -49.44 3.52
C ASN A 287 0.14 -48.30 4.17
N TYR A 288 1.16 -47.81 3.46
CA TYR A 288 2.01 -46.72 3.91
C TYR A 288 2.01 -45.61 2.85
N TYR A 289 2.02 -44.36 3.30
CA TYR A 289 2.03 -43.18 2.45
C TYR A 289 3.06 -42.18 2.96
N LEU A 290 3.80 -41.54 2.06
CA LEU A 290 4.63 -40.38 2.37
C LEU A 290 3.84 -39.11 2.08
N VAL A 291 3.78 -38.20 3.05
CA VAL A 291 3.25 -36.86 2.84
C VAL A 291 4.27 -36.06 2.01
N ASP A 292 3.87 -35.59 0.83
CA ASP A 292 4.69 -34.79 -0.08
C ASP A 292 3.88 -33.56 -0.50
N PHE A 293 3.95 -32.54 0.36
CA PHE A 293 3.13 -31.32 0.34
C PHE A 293 1.62 -31.62 0.28
N ASP A 294 0.94 -31.27 -0.80
CA ASP A 294 -0.50 -31.48 -0.99
C ASP A 294 -0.83 -32.87 -1.57
N THR A 295 0.18 -33.71 -1.74
CA THR A 295 0.02 -35.10 -2.17
C THR A 295 0.39 -36.10 -1.08
N ILE A 296 -0.21 -37.28 -1.14
CA ILE A 296 0.24 -38.46 -0.41
C ILE A 296 0.73 -39.50 -1.42
N ARG A 297 1.96 -39.97 -1.24
CA ARG A 297 2.61 -40.90 -2.16
C ARG A 297 2.60 -42.31 -1.56
N PRO A 298 1.90 -43.28 -2.17
CA PRO A 298 1.85 -44.64 -1.65
C PRO A 298 3.20 -45.34 -1.81
N PHE A 299 3.57 -46.18 -0.85
CA PHE A 299 4.69 -47.11 -0.99
C PHE A 299 4.23 -48.41 -1.64
N ASP A 300 5.06 -48.99 -2.51
CA ASP A 300 4.78 -50.28 -3.13
C ASP A 300 4.81 -51.46 -2.14
N SER A 301 5.58 -51.34 -1.05
CA SER A 301 5.80 -52.38 -0.07
C SER A 301 6.38 -51.85 1.25
N ALA A 302 6.18 -52.59 2.34
CA ALA A 302 6.81 -52.32 3.63
C ALA A 302 8.35 -52.43 3.59
N GLU A 303 8.90 -53.18 2.63
CA GLU A 303 10.35 -53.24 2.42
C GLU A 303 10.91 -51.91 1.90
N THR A 304 10.20 -51.27 0.96
CA THR A 304 10.57 -49.95 0.46
C THR A 304 10.53 -48.89 1.56
N VAL A 305 9.55 -48.96 2.47
CA VAL A 305 9.51 -48.08 3.66
C VAL A 305 10.76 -48.26 4.52
N ARG A 306 11.14 -49.53 4.80
CA ARG A 306 12.33 -49.85 5.60
C ARG A 306 13.63 -49.36 4.96
N LYS A 307 13.75 -49.43 3.62
CA LYS A 307 14.93 -48.93 2.89
C LYS A 307 15.18 -47.44 3.07
N ILE A 308 14.16 -46.63 3.35
CA ILE A 308 14.32 -45.18 3.56
C ILE A 308 14.89 -44.86 4.96
N GLY A 309 14.81 -45.82 5.89
CA GLY A 309 15.42 -45.70 7.20
C GLY A 309 14.59 -44.92 8.23
N TYR A 310 13.30 -44.72 8.00
CA TYR A 310 12.39 -44.19 9.03
C TYR A 310 12.27 -45.17 10.20
N ASN A 311 12.19 -44.62 11.41
CA ASN A 311 11.92 -45.43 12.59
C ASN A 311 10.42 -45.77 12.60
N PRO A 312 10.01 -47.05 12.74
CA PRO A 312 8.59 -47.43 12.80
C PRO A 312 7.77 -46.71 13.88
N GLN A 313 8.42 -46.18 14.92
CA GLN A 313 7.77 -45.35 15.94
C GLN A 313 7.37 -43.95 15.45
N GLU A 314 7.87 -43.52 14.29
CA GLU A 314 7.55 -42.23 13.65
C GLU A 314 6.33 -42.32 12.72
N PHE A 315 5.78 -43.53 12.53
CA PHE A 315 4.61 -43.73 11.68
C PHE A 315 3.36 -43.17 12.36
N ILE A 316 2.63 -42.35 11.62
CA ILE A 316 1.36 -41.76 12.06
C ILE A 316 0.23 -42.67 11.59
N GLU A 317 -0.44 -43.34 12.52
CA GLU A 317 -1.64 -44.13 12.20
C GLU A 317 -2.78 -43.18 11.81
N VAL A 318 -3.45 -43.48 10.70
CA VAL A 318 -4.53 -42.66 10.13
C VAL A 318 -5.68 -43.52 9.62
N GLU A 319 -6.87 -42.93 9.60
CA GLU A 319 -8.07 -43.51 9.00
C GLU A 319 -8.18 -43.16 7.52
N LYS A 320 -9.12 -43.79 6.81
CA LYS A 320 -9.37 -43.50 5.39
C LYS A 320 -9.75 -42.05 5.14
N ASP A 321 -10.54 -41.47 6.03
CA ASP A 321 -11.04 -40.12 5.85
C ASP A 321 -9.96 -39.06 6.00
N ASP A 322 -8.91 -39.34 6.78
CA ASP A 322 -7.74 -38.44 6.94
C ASP A 322 -6.97 -38.26 5.62
N LEU A 323 -7.07 -39.24 4.71
CA LEU A 323 -6.40 -39.23 3.41
C LEU A 323 -7.19 -38.46 2.33
N ASN A 324 -8.49 -38.25 2.52
CA ASN A 324 -9.38 -37.64 1.52
C ASN A 324 -9.00 -36.18 1.19
N ALA A 325 -8.30 -35.50 2.11
CA ALA A 325 -7.82 -34.12 1.93
C ALA A 325 -6.59 -34.00 1.00
N TYR A 326 -6.01 -35.13 0.55
CA TYR A 326 -4.77 -35.16 -0.22
C TYR A 326 -4.97 -35.81 -1.59
N GLN A 327 -4.26 -35.29 -2.59
CA GLN A 327 -4.19 -35.95 -3.89
C GLN A 327 -3.23 -37.15 -3.83
N ILE A 328 -3.56 -38.26 -4.49
CA ILE A 328 -2.68 -39.44 -4.54
C ILE A 328 -1.57 -39.18 -5.57
N GLY A 329 -0.32 -39.16 -5.10
CA GLY A 329 0.87 -38.96 -5.92
C GLY A 329 1.45 -40.27 -6.49
N LYS A 330 2.64 -40.16 -7.11
CA LYS A 330 3.36 -41.31 -7.68
C LYS A 330 3.77 -42.32 -6.60
N VAL A 331 3.59 -43.60 -6.89
CA VAL A 331 4.05 -44.72 -6.05
C VAL A 331 5.56 -44.62 -5.84
N ILE A 332 6.01 -44.80 -4.59
CA ILE A 332 7.43 -44.90 -4.24
C ILE A 332 7.82 -46.37 -4.30
N THR A 333 8.76 -46.70 -5.18
CA THR A 333 9.27 -48.05 -5.39
C THR A 333 10.70 -48.19 -4.90
N ALA A 334 11.13 -49.43 -4.62
CA ALA A 334 12.51 -49.72 -4.26
C ALA A 334 13.53 -49.22 -5.31
N SER A 335 13.18 -49.29 -6.59
CA SER A 335 14.02 -48.83 -7.71
C SER A 335 14.27 -47.32 -7.72
N ILE A 336 13.33 -46.51 -7.22
CA ILE A 336 13.54 -45.06 -7.07
C ILE A 336 14.67 -44.82 -6.06
N LEU A 337 14.73 -45.57 -4.96
CA LEU A 337 15.71 -45.38 -3.89
C LEU A 337 17.13 -45.82 -4.31
N ASP A 338 17.23 -46.90 -5.10
CA ASP A 338 18.51 -47.51 -5.47
C ASP A 338 19.40 -46.57 -6.36
N ASN A 339 18.80 -45.57 -7.02
CA ASN A 339 19.51 -44.56 -7.82
C ASN A 339 20.02 -43.35 -7.02
N LYS A 340 20.19 -43.49 -5.70
CA LYS A 340 20.49 -42.37 -4.78
C LYS A 340 19.46 -41.23 -4.85
N ASN A 341 18.23 -41.53 -5.26
CA ASN A 341 17.14 -40.57 -5.20
C ASN A 341 16.47 -40.67 -3.84
N SER A 342 16.29 -39.51 -3.21
CA SER A 342 15.42 -39.37 -2.05
C SER A 342 14.01 -39.07 -2.53
N PRO A 343 12.95 -39.57 -1.87
CA PRO A 343 11.58 -39.10 -2.13
C PRO A 343 11.42 -37.58 -1.98
N ALA A 344 12.21 -36.94 -1.11
CA ALA A 344 12.27 -35.48 -0.98
C ALA A 344 13.04 -34.78 -2.12
N GLY A 345 13.75 -35.53 -2.94
CA GLY A 345 14.67 -35.05 -3.98
C GLY A 345 16.01 -34.54 -3.44
N ARG A 346 16.84 -34.04 -4.35
CA ARG A 346 18.21 -33.55 -4.07
C ARG A 346 18.48 -32.26 -4.84
N ILE A 347 19.22 -31.33 -4.25
CA ILE A 347 19.73 -30.16 -4.96
C ILE A 347 21.17 -30.43 -5.34
N VAL A 348 21.50 -30.30 -6.63
CA VAL A 348 22.83 -30.58 -7.14
C VAL A 348 23.40 -29.37 -7.88
N ASN A 349 24.71 -29.21 -7.80
CA ASN A 349 25.52 -28.27 -8.55
C ASN A 349 26.50 -29.05 -9.42
N ILE A 350 26.48 -28.79 -10.72
CA ILE A 350 27.32 -29.50 -11.69
C ILE A 350 28.71 -28.91 -11.69
N LYS A 351 29.72 -29.75 -11.46
CA LYS A 351 31.13 -29.33 -11.32
C LYS A 351 31.67 -28.63 -12.56
N GLU A 352 31.22 -29.06 -13.74
CA GLU A 352 31.76 -28.65 -15.04
C GLU A 352 31.30 -27.25 -15.47
N ASN A 353 30.09 -26.82 -15.08
CA ASN A 353 29.50 -25.57 -15.55
C ASN A 353 28.82 -24.75 -14.44
N ASN A 354 28.88 -25.19 -13.18
CA ASN A 354 28.22 -24.59 -12.02
C ASN A 354 26.69 -24.45 -12.14
N ALA A 355 26.03 -25.17 -13.07
CA ALA A 355 24.58 -25.17 -13.17
C ALA A 355 23.94 -25.87 -11.97
N TYR A 356 22.76 -25.42 -11.57
CA TYR A 356 22.00 -25.98 -10.45
C TYR A 356 20.78 -26.74 -10.96
N TYR A 357 20.50 -27.89 -10.36
CA TYR A 357 19.33 -28.71 -10.67
C TYR A 357 18.69 -29.26 -9.40
N TYR A 358 17.37 -29.42 -9.42
CA TYR A 358 16.64 -30.24 -8.47
C TYR A 358 16.38 -31.60 -9.09
N LEU A 359 16.79 -32.69 -8.44
CA LEU A 359 16.58 -34.06 -8.92
C LEU A 359 15.47 -34.69 -8.09
N LYS A 360 14.40 -35.15 -8.74
CA LYS A 360 13.28 -35.86 -8.10
C LYS A 360 12.63 -36.83 -9.08
N ASP A 361 12.35 -38.04 -8.63
CA ASP A 361 11.56 -39.04 -9.39
C ASP A 361 12.07 -39.31 -10.83
N ASN A 362 13.39 -39.41 -11.01
CA ASN A 362 14.09 -39.54 -12.30
C ASN A 362 13.98 -38.32 -13.23
N PHE A 363 13.55 -37.16 -12.73
CA PHE A 363 13.63 -35.89 -13.44
C PHE A 363 14.71 -35.00 -12.84
N TYR A 364 15.34 -34.17 -13.69
CA TYR A 364 16.13 -33.03 -13.25
C TYR A 364 15.46 -31.73 -13.70
N TYR A 365 15.24 -30.81 -12.77
CA TYR A 365 14.60 -29.52 -12.99
C TYR A 365 15.67 -28.41 -12.95
N PRO A 366 15.89 -27.67 -14.04
CA PRO A 366 16.85 -26.56 -14.05
C PRO A 366 16.52 -25.47 -13.03
N ILE A 367 17.54 -24.98 -12.33
CA ILE A 367 17.42 -23.87 -11.37
C ILE A 367 18.23 -22.70 -11.89
N THR A 368 17.56 -21.59 -12.23
CA THR A 368 18.21 -20.41 -12.83
C THR A 368 18.88 -19.51 -11.80
N ASP A 369 18.33 -19.44 -10.58
CA ASP A 369 18.89 -18.71 -9.44
C ASP A 369 19.02 -19.65 -8.23
N PRO A 370 20.21 -19.80 -7.63
CA PRO A 370 20.39 -20.59 -6.41
C PRO A 370 19.47 -20.21 -5.24
N GLN A 371 18.91 -18.99 -5.22
CA GLN A 371 17.90 -18.59 -4.24
C GLN A 371 16.63 -19.45 -4.33
N ILE A 372 16.21 -19.88 -5.53
CA ILE A 372 15.04 -20.74 -5.71
C ILE A 372 15.20 -22.03 -4.91
N ALA A 373 16.38 -22.65 -4.98
CA ALA A 373 16.68 -23.85 -4.19
C ALA A 373 16.56 -23.59 -2.68
N LYS A 374 17.09 -22.45 -2.21
CA LYS A 374 17.07 -22.09 -0.77
C LYS A 374 15.65 -21.83 -0.25
N ILE A 375 14.79 -21.24 -1.06
CA ILE A 375 13.41 -20.85 -0.65
C ILE A 375 12.45 -22.02 -0.76
N ASN A 376 12.54 -22.79 -1.84
CA ASN A 376 11.67 -23.93 -2.08
C ASN A 376 12.08 -25.12 -1.21
N PHE A 377 13.38 -25.29 -0.95
CA PHE A 377 13.94 -26.45 -0.27
C PHE A 377 14.99 -26.07 0.79
N PRO A 378 14.61 -25.31 1.84
CA PRO A 378 15.55 -24.77 2.84
C PRO A 378 16.36 -25.84 3.59
N ASN A 379 15.84 -27.06 3.66
CA ASN A 379 16.46 -28.18 4.38
C ASN A 379 17.33 -29.08 3.49
N LEU A 380 17.31 -28.90 2.16
CA LEU A 380 18.15 -29.70 1.25
C LEU A 380 19.52 -29.06 1.09
N LYS A 381 20.57 -29.88 1.24
CA LYS A 381 21.95 -29.45 0.99
C LYS A 381 22.25 -29.51 -0.51
N ILE A 382 23.11 -28.60 -0.95
CA ILE A 382 23.62 -28.59 -2.33
C ILE A 382 24.77 -29.59 -2.42
N GLU A 383 24.63 -30.58 -3.30
CA GLU A 383 25.64 -31.59 -3.57
C GLU A 383 26.39 -31.28 -4.88
N LYS A 384 27.71 -31.50 -4.92
CA LYS A 384 28.48 -31.34 -6.16
C LYS A 384 28.64 -32.67 -6.90
N ILE A 385 28.12 -32.75 -8.12
CA ILE A 385 28.14 -33.96 -8.95
C ILE A 385 28.76 -33.70 -10.33
N ALA A 386 29.14 -34.76 -11.04
CA ALA A 386 29.56 -34.65 -12.44
C ALA A 386 28.33 -34.63 -13.37
N ILE A 387 28.42 -33.94 -14.51
CA ILE A 387 27.30 -33.84 -15.48
C ILE A 387 26.83 -35.21 -15.98
N GLY A 388 27.72 -36.20 -16.06
CA GLY A 388 27.40 -37.56 -16.49
C GLY A 388 26.40 -38.29 -15.58
N GLU A 389 26.25 -37.86 -14.33
CA GLU A 389 25.26 -38.43 -13.41
C GLU A 389 23.81 -38.05 -13.79
N LEU A 390 23.61 -37.05 -14.65
CA LEU A 390 22.29 -36.67 -15.17
C LEU A 390 21.80 -37.58 -16.32
N GLN A 391 22.64 -38.46 -16.87
CA GLN A 391 22.29 -39.26 -18.06
C GLN A 391 21.08 -40.18 -17.88
N ASN A 392 20.77 -40.55 -16.63
CA ASN A 392 19.65 -41.41 -16.28
C ASN A 392 18.40 -40.61 -15.86
N PHE A 393 18.41 -39.29 -16.01
CA PHE A 393 17.31 -38.41 -15.63
C PHE A 393 16.73 -37.72 -16.87
N GLU A 394 15.40 -37.57 -16.87
CA GLU A 394 14.69 -36.79 -17.87
C GLU A 394 14.65 -35.31 -17.48
N MET A 395 14.70 -34.42 -18.47
CA MET A 395 14.62 -32.99 -18.20
C MET A 395 13.18 -32.60 -17.84
N GLY A 396 13.01 -32.01 -16.65
CA GLY A 396 11.77 -31.37 -16.23
C GLY A 396 11.71 -29.89 -16.62
N GLU A 397 10.60 -29.23 -16.27
CA GLU A 397 10.46 -27.79 -16.42
C GLU A 397 11.46 -27.00 -15.57
N ILE A 398 11.69 -25.74 -15.93
CA ILE A 398 12.49 -24.84 -15.11
C ILE A 398 11.79 -24.63 -13.76
N LEU A 399 12.53 -24.84 -12.68
CA LEU A 399 12.01 -24.65 -11.34
C LEU A 399 11.81 -23.16 -11.05
N LYS A 400 10.61 -22.78 -10.62
CA LYS A 400 10.23 -21.41 -10.24
C LYS A 400 10.22 -21.26 -8.72
N PHE A 401 10.19 -20.02 -8.22
CA PHE A 401 9.84 -19.78 -6.81
C PHE A 401 8.45 -20.35 -6.49
N LYS A 402 8.27 -20.90 -5.29
CA LYS A 402 6.96 -21.35 -4.82
C LYS A 402 5.99 -20.17 -4.68
N ASP A 403 4.70 -20.47 -4.78
CA ASP A 403 3.64 -19.48 -4.58
C ASP A 403 3.72 -18.83 -3.19
N GLY A 404 3.30 -17.56 -3.12
CA GLY A 404 3.46 -16.69 -1.94
C GLY A 404 4.86 -16.11 -1.77
N THR A 405 5.85 -16.48 -2.61
CA THR A 405 7.19 -15.88 -2.56
C THR A 405 7.16 -14.45 -3.07
N ILE A 406 7.66 -13.52 -2.27
CA ILE A 406 7.76 -12.09 -2.60
C ILE A 406 9.18 -11.77 -3.06
N PHE A 407 9.32 -11.16 -4.22
CA PHE A 407 10.63 -10.89 -4.81
C PHE A 407 10.65 -9.61 -5.67
N GLY A 408 11.82 -8.99 -5.74
CA GLY A 408 12.15 -7.91 -6.66
C GLY A 408 13.15 -8.37 -7.71
N ILE A 409 13.16 -7.71 -8.86
CA ILE A 409 14.13 -7.98 -9.93
C ILE A 409 15.20 -6.89 -9.87
N LYS A 410 16.48 -7.26 -9.75
CA LYS A 410 17.58 -6.29 -9.68
C LYS A 410 17.61 -5.40 -10.93
N GLY A 411 17.62 -4.08 -10.73
CA GLY A 411 17.56 -3.08 -11.81
C GLY A 411 16.14 -2.70 -12.24
N ASP A 412 15.12 -3.40 -11.71
CA ASP A 412 13.72 -3.01 -11.77
C ASP A 412 13.31 -2.48 -10.38
N ASN A 413 12.47 -1.44 -10.34
CA ASN A 413 11.93 -0.90 -9.09
C ASN A 413 10.62 -1.59 -8.66
N ARG A 414 10.19 -2.62 -9.41
CA ARG A 414 8.94 -3.35 -9.16
C ARG A 414 9.13 -4.54 -8.23
N ILE A 415 8.12 -4.78 -7.41
CA ILE A 415 8.03 -5.93 -6.50
C ILE A 415 6.93 -6.87 -7.00
N TYR A 416 7.15 -8.17 -6.89
CA TYR A 416 6.25 -9.20 -7.36
C TYR A 416 5.97 -10.22 -6.26
N VAL A 417 4.83 -10.88 -6.35
CA VAL A 417 4.54 -12.12 -5.62
C VAL A 417 4.26 -13.24 -6.62
N MET A 418 4.72 -14.45 -6.31
CA MET A 418 4.41 -15.63 -7.11
C MET A 418 3.02 -16.17 -6.78
N GLU A 419 2.25 -16.48 -7.82
CA GLU A 419 0.97 -17.16 -7.71
C GLU A 419 0.73 -17.99 -8.97
N ASP A 420 0.39 -19.27 -8.80
CA ASP A 420 0.10 -20.23 -9.86
C ASP A 420 1.19 -20.25 -10.95
N GLY A 421 2.45 -20.15 -10.53
CA GLY A 421 3.61 -20.13 -11.42
C GLY A 421 3.76 -18.87 -12.29
N LYS A 422 3.04 -17.80 -11.96
CA LYS A 422 3.12 -16.46 -12.57
C LYS A 422 3.62 -15.44 -11.56
N LYS A 423 4.33 -14.40 -12.01
CA LYS A 423 4.69 -13.25 -11.19
C LYS A 423 3.59 -12.19 -11.27
N ARG A 424 3.03 -11.79 -10.14
CA ARG A 424 2.03 -10.73 -10.04
C ARG A 424 2.68 -9.47 -9.49
N HIS A 425 2.68 -8.38 -10.26
CA HIS A 425 3.24 -7.11 -9.83
C HIS A 425 2.44 -6.55 -8.65
N ILE A 426 3.10 -6.15 -7.57
CA ILE A 426 2.50 -5.43 -6.46
C ILE A 426 2.53 -3.95 -6.82
N ALA A 427 1.37 -3.39 -7.18
CA ALA A 427 1.31 -2.14 -7.94
C ALA A 427 1.90 -0.91 -7.23
N SER A 428 1.98 -0.92 -5.90
CA SER A 428 2.56 0.17 -5.11
C SER A 428 3.05 -0.33 -3.76
N GLU A 429 3.85 0.51 -3.08
CA GLU A 429 4.20 0.29 -1.68
C GLU A 429 2.95 0.28 -0.77
N ALA A 430 1.93 1.07 -1.08
CA ALA A 430 0.68 1.05 -0.32
C ALA A 430 -0.06 -0.28 -0.47
N VAL A 431 -0.08 -0.85 -1.68
CA VAL A 431 -0.59 -2.20 -1.92
C VAL A 431 0.23 -3.22 -1.14
N PHE A 432 1.57 -3.15 -1.23
CA PHE A 432 2.47 -4.04 -0.50
C PHE A 432 2.18 -4.05 1.01
N ASN A 433 2.13 -2.86 1.61
CA ASN A 433 1.88 -2.69 3.03
C ASN A 433 0.44 -3.06 3.42
N GLY A 434 -0.54 -2.79 2.55
CA GLY A 434 -1.95 -3.12 2.80
C GLY A 434 -2.25 -4.61 2.74
N PHE A 435 -1.52 -5.37 1.91
CA PHE A 435 -1.49 -6.84 2.01
C PHE A 435 -0.71 -7.35 3.24
N GLY A 436 -0.17 -6.46 4.09
CA GLY A 436 0.55 -6.81 5.32
C GLY A 436 1.89 -7.52 5.08
N TYR A 437 2.47 -7.37 3.90
CA TYR A 437 3.80 -7.90 3.59
C TYR A 437 4.90 -7.10 4.31
N ASP A 438 6.02 -7.77 4.62
CA ASP A 438 7.20 -7.15 5.24
C ASP A 438 8.32 -7.01 4.19
N TRP A 439 8.82 -5.79 4.01
CA TRP A 439 9.93 -5.47 3.10
C TRP A 439 11.20 -6.29 3.37
N LYS A 440 11.40 -6.78 4.61
CA LYS A 440 12.52 -7.67 4.96
C LYS A 440 12.43 -9.05 4.31
N ASN A 441 11.23 -9.46 3.91
CA ASN A 441 10.98 -10.74 3.27
C ASN A 441 11.09 -10.67 1.74
N VAL A 442 11.36 -9.49 1.17
CA VAL A 442 11.55 -9.31 -0.27
C VAL A 442 12.91 -9.86 -0.69
N ILE A 443 12.88 -10.79 -1.64
CA ILE A 443 14.08 -11.44 -2.17
C ILE A 443 14.47 -10.78 -3.50
N TRP A 444 15.74 -10.41 -3.67
CA TRP A 444 16.20 -9.77 -4.90
C TRP A 444 16.88 -10.76 -5.83
N THR A 445 16.23 -11.07 -6.95
CA THR A 445 16.73 -11.99 -7.99
C THR A 445 17.27 -11.23 -9.21
N ASP A 446 18.00 -11.93 -10.08
CA ASP A 446 18.50 -11.36 -11.34
C ASP A 446 17.40 -11.21 -12.40
N THR A 447 17.70 -10.44 -13.44
CA THR A 447 16.76 -10.14 -14.53
C THR A 447 16.30 -11.38 -15.28
N LEU A 448 17.20 -12.35 -15.53
CA LEU A 448 16.86 -13.57 -16.28
C LEU A 448 15.83 -14.42 -15.52
N THR A 449 16.08 -14.66 -14.23
CA THR A 449 15.17 -15.39 -13.36
C THR A 449 13.84 -14.65 -13.20
N GLY A 450 13.89 -13.32 -13.04
CA GLY A 450 12.69 -12.50 -13.02
C GLY A 450 11.86 -12.59 -14.32
N MET A 451 12.51 -12.59 -15.49
CA MET A 451 11.86 -12.63 -16.81
C MET A 451 11.30 -14.00 -17.18
N ASN A 452 11.93 -15.10 -16.72
CA ASN A 452 11.47 -16.47 -17.01
C ASN A 452 10.14 -16.85 -16.35
N ASN A 453 9.64 -16.03 -15.42
CA ASN A 453 8.32 -16.19 -14.83
C ASN A 453 7.28 -15.41 -15.66
N PRO A 454 6.25 -16.06 -16.22
CA PRO A 454 5.16 -15.39 -16.93
C PRO A 454 4.50 -14.33 -16.06
N THR A 455 4.14 -13.18 -16.63
CA THR A 455 3.47 -12.10 -15.91
C THR A 455 1.99 -12.44 -15.72
N GLY A 456 1.53 -12.43 -14.47
CA GLY A 456 0.12 -12.50 -14.08
C GLY A 456 -0.49 -11.11 -13.94
N GLN A 457 -1.80 -11.06 -13.64
CA GLN A 457 -2.47 -9.78 -13.35
C GLN A 457 -1.80 -9.11 -12.14
N PRO A 458 -1.57 -7.79 -12.14
CA PRO A 458 -1.07 -7.10 -10.96
C PRO A 458 -2.02 -7.23 -9.76
N LEU A 459 -1.47 -7.02 -8.58
CA LEU A 459 -2.21 -6.87 -7.33
C LEU A 459 -2.53 -5.40 -7.11
N TYR A 460 -3.79 -5.16 -6.81
CA TYR A 460 -4.30 -3.88 -6.30
C TYR A 460 -5.00 -4.15 -4.96
N LEU A 461 -5.16 -3.13 -4.12
CA LEU A 461 -5.92 -3.29 -2.90
C LEU A 461 -7.37 -3.65 -3.25
N PRO A 462 -7.91 -4.78 -2.77
CA PRO A 462 -9.24 -5.26 -3.18
C PRO A 462 -10.32 -4.22 -2.81
N THR A 463 -10.26 -3.81 -1.55
CA THR A 463 -10.94 -2.70 -0.89
C THR A 463 -9.96 -2.27 0.20
N ARG A 464 -9.96 -1.03 0.68
CA ARG A 464 -9.13 -0.66 1.83
C ARG A 464 -9.53 -1.60 2.98
N LEU A 465 -8.74 -2.63 3.23
CA LEU A 465 -8.91 -3.51 4.37
C LEU A 465 -8.95 -2.57 5.57
N THR A 466 -10.10 -2.52 6.25
CA THR A 466 -10.30 -1.75 7.47
C THR A 466 -9.49 -2.45 8.56
N LEU A 467 -8.18 -2.29 8.46
CA LEU A 467 -7.18 -3.05 9.18
C LEU A 467 -6.71 -2.32 10.45
N LEU A 468 -7.33 -1.18 10.79
CA LEU A 468 -6.89 -0.34 11.92
C LEU A 468 -7.99 0.04 12.91
N ASP A 469 -9.28 -0.11 12.59
CA ASP A 469 -10.36 0.44 13.44
C ASP A 469 -10.86 -0.48 14.58
N LYS A 470 -10.41 -1.74 14.67
CA LYS A 470 -11.02 -2.71 15.62
C LYS A 470 -10.10 -3.33 16.67
N ILE A 471 -8.80 -3.03 16.69
CA ILE A 471 -7.91 -3.57 17.75
C ILE A 471 -7.83 -2.64 18.97
N GLU A 472 -8.07 -1.34 18.84
CA GLU A 472 -7.86 -0.38 19.95
C GLU A 472 -9.06 -0.20 20.90
N ASN A 473 -10.12 -1.01 20.79
CA ASN A 473 -11.22 -0.95 21.76
C ASN A 473 -10.91 -1.74 23.04
N LYS A 474 -10.00 -1.18 23.86
CA LYS A 474 -10.13 -1.19 25.31
C LYS A 474 -10.01 0.23 25.84
N THR A 475 -11.17 0.75 26.26
CA THR A 475 -11.37 1.88 27.17
C THR A 475 -10.89 3.26 26.69
N THR A 476 -11.73 3.95 25.90
CA THR A 476 -12.49 5.16 26.31
C THR A 476 -13.53 5.47 25.23
N THR A 477 -14.68 6.03 25.63
CA THR A 477 -15.93 6.27 24.88
C THR A 477 -15.73 6.92 23.49
N PRO A 478 -16.52 6.56 22.46
CA PRO A 478 -16.14 6.68 21.06
C PRO A 478 -16.57 8.00 20.41
N ILE A 479 -15.67 8.61 19.66
CA ILE A 479 -16.02 9.53 18.56
C ILE A 479 -15.97 8.70 17.28
N THR A 480 -17.12 8.20 16.85
CA THR A 480 -17.31 7.70 15.49
C THR A 480 -17.39 8.90 14.55
N ASN A 481 -16.51 8.99 13.55
CA ASN A 481 -16.77 9.79 12.36
C ASN A 481 -16.27 9.10 11.08
N THR A 482 -17.28 8.76 10.30
CA THR A 482 -17.40 8.52 8.85
C THR A 482 -16.43 9.32 7.96
N ILE A 483 -15.86 8.62 6.96
CA ILE A 483 -15.27 9.06 5.66
C ILE A 483 -14.93 10.56 5.50
N ILE A 484 -13.64 10.92 5.41
CA ILE A 484 -13.20 12.27 4.99
C ILE A 484 -12.67 12.27 3.55
N LYS A 485 -13.31 13.13 2.73
CA LYS A 485 -12.98 13.71 1.40
C LYS A 485 -11.60 14.34 1.23
N ASN A 486 -10.79 14.19 2.25
CA ASN A 486 -9.60 14.96 2.53
C ASN A 486 -8.86 14.01 3.44
N LYS A 487 -7.70 13.48 3.02
CA LYS A 487 -6.89 12.68 3.95
C LYS A 487 -6.69 13.42 5.28
N MET A 488 -6.73 14.76 5.24
CA MET A 488 -6.68 15.68 6.37
C MET A 488 -7.74 15.38 7.42
N VAL A 489 -7.29 15.11 8.63
CA VAL A 489 -8.14 15.06 9.82
C VAL A 489 -8.75 16.44 10.06
N ALA A 490 -10.06 16.52 9.81
CA ALA A 490 -10.85 17.73 9.96
C ALA A 490 -11.85 17.58 11.13
N THR A 491 -12.12 18.68 11.82
CA THR A 491 -13.20 18.75 12.81
C THR A 491 -14.49 19.05 12.05
N PRO A 492 -15.53 18.22 12.17
CA PRO A 492 -16.83 18.53 11.59
C PRO A 492 -17.35 19.90 12.04
N GLU A 493 -18.11 20.57 11.18
CA GLU A 493 -18.58 21.95 11.44
C GLU A 493 -19.47 22.04 12.68
N ASP A 494 -20.32 21.04 12.89
CA ASP A 494 -21.18 20.86 14.06
C ASP A 494 -20.39 20.59 15.37
N ASN A 495 -19.16 20.08 15.25
CA ASN A 495 -18.23 19.85 16.35
C ASN A 495 -17.20 20.99 16.52
N THR A 496 -17.31 22.06 15.72
CA THR A 496 -16.37 23.16 15.77
C THR A 496 -16.56 23.98 17.05
N ASN A 497 -15.51 24.07 17.85
CA ASN A 497 -15.52 24.76 19.13
C ASN A 497 -14.56 25.95 19.12
N PHE A 498 -15.02 27.09 19.61
CA PHE A 498 -14.20 28.29 19.79
C PHE A 498 -13.91 28.53 21.27
N VAL A 499 -12.73 29.10 21.54
CA VAL A 499 -12.31 29.57 22.86
C VAL A 499 -12.03 31.07 22.76
N GLY A 500 -12.37 31.83 23.81
CA GLY A 500 -12.22 33.28 23.87
C GLY A 500 -13.44 34.07 23.35
N ASP A 501 -13.54 35.34 23.77
CA ASP A 501 -14.64 36.24 23.41
C ASP A 501 -14.55 36.71 21.94
N LYS A 502 -13.34 36.68 21.37
CA LYS A 502 -13.05 37.09 20.00
C LYS A 502 -12.81 35.88 19.12
N LYS A 503 -13.41 35.88 17.92
CA LYS A 503 -13.35 34.76 16.97
C LYS A 503 -12.76 35.23 15.64
N PHE A 504 -11.84 34.45 15.09
CA PHE A 504 -11.33 34.61 13.73
C PHE A 504 -11.94 33.55 12.79
N THR A 505 -12.50 33.99 11.66
CA THR A 505 -13.08 33.11 10.64
C THR A 505 -12.00 32.70 9.65
N THR A 506 -11.78 31.39 9.50
CA THR A 506 -10.77 30.83 8.60
C THR A 506 -11.14 29.40 8.19
N ASN A 507 -10.64 29.00 7.02
CA ASN A 507 -10.71 27.63 6.51
C ASN A 507 -9.64 26.71 7.13
N VAL A 508 -8.73 27.25 7.95
CA VAL A 508 -7.86 26.42 8.81
C VAL A 508 -8.73 25.75 9.87
N ASP A 509 -8.53 24.44 10.03
CA ASP A 509 -9.37 23.65 10.92
C ASP A 509 -9.15 24.01 12.39
N THR A 510 -7.89 24.21 12.79
CA THR A 510 -7.51 24.51 14.17
C THR A 510 -6.58 25.70 14.23
N TYR A 511 -6.87 26.65 15.12
CA TYR A 511 -5.90 27.67 15.51
C TYR A 511 -5.93 27.92 17.02
N LEU A 512 -4.80 28.33 17.58
CA LEU A 512 -4.66 28.74 18.97
C LEU A 512 -3.80 30.00 19.04
N ILE A 513 -4.27 30.95 19.84
CA ILE A 513 -3.57 32.18 20.21
C ILE A 513 -3.49 32.19 21.73
N ALA A 514 -2.27 32.16 22.27
CA ALA A 514 -2.03 32.27 23.69
C ALA A 514 -1.04 33.39 23.99
N ASP A 515 -1.23 34.06 25.12
CA ASP A 515 -0.21 34.93 25.69
C ASP A 515 0.97 34.06 26.14
N TYR A 516 2.19 34.43 25.74
CA TYR A 516 3.35 33.59 25.99
C TYR A 516 3.72 33.56 27.48
N ASP A 517 3.61 34.66 28.20
CA ASP A 517 4.16 34.78 29.55
C ASP A 517 3.21 34.24 30.62
N SER A 518 1.91 34.50 30.47
CA SER A 518 0.85 34.00 31.37
C SER A 518 0.32 32.60 30.98
N GLU A 519 0.61 32.14 29.76
CA GLU A 519 0.07 30.91 29.17
C GLU A 519 -1.46 30.92 28.99
N GLU A 520 -2.10 32.08 29.13
CA GLU A 520 -3.53 32.24 28.91
C GLU A 520 -3.89 32.04 27.42
N ILE A 521 -4.85 31.16 27.15
CA ILE A 521 -5.41 30.96 25.80
C ILE A 521 -6.43 32.07 25.53
N LEU A 522 -6.04 33.02 24.69
CA LEU A 522 -6.81 34.24 24.39
C LEU A 522 -7.91 34.00 23.34
N ALA A 523 -7.60 33.19 22.33
CA ALA A 523 -8.54 32.78 21.30
C ALA A 523 -8.16 31.44 20.67
N GLY A 524 -9.14 30.70 20.18
CA GLY A 524 -8.85 29.47 19.45
C GLY A 524 -10.06 28.86 18.76
N LYS A 525 -9.79 27.94 17.85
CA LYS A 525 -10.74 27.06 17.17
C LYS A 525 -10.21 25.63 17.26
N ASN A 526 -11.04 24.70 17.73
CA ASN A 526 -10.76 23.26 17.78
C ASN A 526 -9.47 22.88 18.54
N ILE A 527 -9.12 23.65 19.57
CA ILE A 527 -7.81 23.56 20.22
C ILE A 527 -7.55 22.23 20.95
N LYS A 528 -8.61 21.48 21.27
CA LYS A 528 -8.56 20.17 21.95
C LYS A 528 -8.73 18.99 20.99
N THR A 529 -8.88 19.24 19.69
CA THR A 529 -9.04 18.16 18.72
C THR A 529 -7.70 17.46 18.49
N VAL A 530 -7.68 16.14 18.64
CA VAL A 530 -6.50 15.31 18.36
C VAL A 530 -6.29 15.19 16.86
N ARG A 531 -5.07 15.44 16.40
CA ARG A 531 -4.71 15.37 14.99
C ARG A 531 -3.23 15.01 14.80
N PRO A 532 -2.84 14.51 13.62
CA PRO A 532 -1.45 14.28 13.30
C PRO A 532 -0.63 15.58 13.44
N LEU A 533 0.52 15.48 14.09
CA LEU A 533 1.43 16.60 14.35
C LEU A 533 2.34 16.90 13.15
N ALA A 534 2.54 15.92 12.25
CA ALA A 534 3.56 16.01 11.22
C ALA A 534 4.91 16.48 11.82
N SER A 535 5.65 17.36 11.13
CA SER A 535 6.94 17.88 11.61
C SER A 535 6.87 18.76 12.88
N PHE A 536 5.70 19.02 13.47
CA PHE A 536 5.63 19.58 14.82
C PHE A 536 6.28 18.64 15.85
N THR A 537 6.27 17.32 15.59
CA THR A 537 6.99 16.31 16.36
C THR A 537 8.44 16.69 16.64
N LYS A 538 9.11 17.34 15.69
CA LYS A 538 10.52 17.72 15.81
C LYS A 538 10.81 18.67 16.97
N ILE A 539 9.81 19.38 17.49
CA ILE A 539 9.98 20.24 18.67
C ILE A 539 10.12 19.39 19.93
N MET A 540 9.29 18.34 20.08
CA MET A 540 9.46 17.36 21.16
C MET A 540 10.79 16.61 21.02
N THR A 541 11.19 16.28 19.78
CA THR A 541 12.50 15.68 19.50
C THR A 541 13.63 16.59 19.94
N ALA A 542 13.63 17.86 19.52
CA ALA A 542 14.66 18.83 19.90
C ALA A 542 14.75 19.01 21.42
N TYR A 543 13.61 19.13 22.11
CA TYR A 543 13.57 19.16 23.57
C TYR A 543 14.18 17.90 24.19
N THR A 544 13.77 16.72 23.71
CA THR A 544 14.20 15.43 24.25
C THR A 544 15.70 15.17 23.99
N LEU A 545 16.22 15.59 22.83
CA LEU A 545 17.65 15.54 22.52
C LEU A 545 18.48 16.36 23.53
N LEU A 546 18.07 17.61 23.77
CA LEU A 546 18.74 18.51 24.71
C LEU A 546 18.65 17.97 26.16
N GLN A 547 17.47 17.52 26.57
CA GLN A 547 17.23 16.93 27.89
C GLN A 547 18.07 15.66 28.10
N THR A 548 18.28 14.87 27.04
CA THR A 548 19.06 13.63 27.07
C THR A 548 20.58 13.89 26.98
N GLY A 549 20.99 15.15 26.87
CA GLY A 549 22.41 15.55 26.94
C GLY A 549 23.14 15.51 25.61
N LEU A 550 22.43 15.72 24.48
CA LEU A 550 23.05 15.83 23.16
C LEU A 550 24.15 16.90 23.18
N GLN A 551 25.38 16.48 22.87
CA GLN A 551 26.53 17.37 22.75
C GLN A 551 26.60 17.93 21.32
N MET A 552 26.36 19.24 21.16
CA MET A 552 26.39 19.90 19.85
C MET A 552 27.75 19.84 19.16
N THR A 553 28.83 19.78 19.95
CA THR A 553 30.22 19.72 19.49
C THR A 553 30.64 18.33 18.99
N ASN A 554 29.91 17.28 19.38
CA ASN A 554 30.14 15.93 18.89
C ASN A 554 29.72 15.81 17.42
N SER A 555 30.10 14.69 16.81
CA SER A 555 29.75 14.36 15.45
C SER A 555 29.23 12.94 15.32
N ILE A 556 28.51 12.70 14.24
CA ILE A 556 27.99 11.38 13.87
C ILE A 556 28.23 11.12 12.39
N THR A 557 28.55 9.89 12.06
CA THR A 557 28.73 9.44 10.67
C THR A 557 27.41 8.91 10.13
N TYR A 558 27.06 9.36 8.92
CA TYR A 558 25.84 8.92 8.27
C TYR A 558 25.93 7.43 7.88
N ASN A 559 24.99 6.65 8.39
CA ASN A 559 24.81 5.24 8.09
C ASN A 559 23.34 4.96 7.72
N PRO A 560 23.01 4.88 6.42
CA PRO A 560 21.62 4.70 5.94
C PRO A 560 21.00 3.34 6.33
N THR A 561 21.77 2.40 6.88
CA THR A 561 21.22 1.12 7.35
C THR A 561 20.55 1.23 8.71
N ILE A 562 20.98 2.18 9.54
CA ILE A 562 20.50 2.39 10.91
C ILE A 562 19.68 3.68 10.99
N GLN A 563 20.15 4.75 10.35
CA GLN A 563 19.57 6.09 10.40
C GLN A 563 18.58 6.31 9.25
N LYS A 564 17.57 5.45 9.17
CA LYS A 564 16.54 5.49 8.11
C LYS A 564 15.48 6.54 8.41
N CYS A 565 15.05 7.24 7.37
CA CYS A 565 13.90 8.14 7.42
C CYS A 565 13.21 8.18 6.05
N THR A 566 11.99 8.72 6.02
CA THR A 566 11.20 8.90 4.80
C THR A 566 11.06 10.40 4.51
N TYR A 567 11.25 10.81 3.24
CA TYR A 567 11.13 12.21 2.77
C TYR A 567 12.05 13.23 3.49
N SER A 568 12.10 14.47 2.96
CA SER A 568 12.91 15.58 3.50
C SER A 568 14.32 15.15 3.90
N ASN A 569 15.01 14.46 2.98
CA ASN A 569 16.30 13.86 3.28
C ASN A 569 17.41 14.90 3.30
N LEU A 570 18.37 14.72 4.20
CA LEU A 570 19.64 15.42 4.13
C LEU A 570 20.36 14.97 2.86
N ARG A 571 20.99 15.89 2.12
CA ARG A 571 21.90 15.49 1.05
C ARG A 571 23.12 14.86 1.71
N THR A 572 23.24 13.54 1.65
CA THR A 572 24.40 12.87 2.23
C THR A 572 24.58 11.46 1.66
N VAL A 573 25.81 10.94 1.68
CA VAL A 573 26.15 9.56 1.36
C VAL A 573 26.80 8.84 2.54
N LYS A 574 26.72 7.51 2.55
CA LYS A 574 27.27 6.68 3.63
C LYS A 574 28.74 7.03 3.91
N GLY A 575 29.05 7.30 5.17
CA GLY A 575 30.40 7.58 5.62
C GLY A 575 30.76 9.07 5.72
N GLU A 576 29.88 9.98 5.32
CA GLU A 576 30.03 11.40 5.63
C GLU A 576 29.77 11.65 7.11
N GLN A 577 30.42 12.67 7.66
CA GLN A 577 30.35 12.98 9.08
C GLN A 577 29.88 14.41 9.29
N PHE A 578 28.93 14.60 10.20
CA PHE A 578 28.34 15.90 10.50
C PHE A 578 28.49 16.22 11.97
N ARG A 579 28.70 17.50 12.31
CA ARG A 579 28.52 17.97 13.69
C ARG A 579 27.04 17.86 14.06
N ASN A 580 26.78 17.49 15.31
CA ASN A 580 25.41 17.45 15.84
C ASN A 580 24.74 18.81 15.77
N GLU A 581 25.49 19.89 15.96
CA GLU A 581 25.01 21.27 15.76
C GLU A 581 24.33 21.44 14.39
N HIS A 582 25.01 21.06 13.31
CA HIS A 582 24.50 21.23 11.95
C HIS A 582 23.22 20.44 11.73
N LEU A 583 23.22 19.16 12.13
CA LEU A 583 22.04 18.31 12.04
C LEU A 583 20.87 18.87 12.84
N PHE A 584 21.13 19.35 14.06
CA PHE A 584 20.10 19.91 14.92
C PHE A 584 19.51 21.20 14.32
N TRP A 585 20.34 22.03 13.68
CA TRP A 585 19.87 23.27 13.07
C TRP A 585 19.06 22.96 11.80
N SER A 586 19.52 22.05 10.94
CA SER A 586 18.76 21.56 9.78
C SER A 586 17.41 20.93 10.17
N LEU A 587 17.38 20.18 11.27
CA LEU A 587 16.14 19.60 11.82
C LEU A 587 15.10 20.70 12.13
N MET A 588 15.54 21.84 12.65
CA MET A 588 14.66 22.92 13.09
C MET A 588 14.33 23.93 12.00
N ILE A 589 15.29 24.27 11.13
CA ILE A 589 15.18 25.33 10.11
C ILE A 589 14.46 24.81 8.86
N SER A 590 15.07 23.82 8.18
CA SER A 590 14.58 23.25 6.92
C SER A 590 13.75 21.98 7.11
N SER A 591 13.60 21.52 8.35
CA SER A 591 12.76 20.37 8.71
C SER A 591 13.24 19.03 8.13
N ILE A 592 14.56 18.86 8.03
CA ILE A 592 15.18 17.65 7.49
C ILE A 592 14.93 16.45 8.40
N ASN A 593 14.40 15.36 7.83
CA ASN A 593 14.03 14.16 8.58
C ASN A 593 15.27 13.33 8.94
N THR A 594 16.24 13.21 8.04
CA THR A 594 17.46 12.39 8.25
C THR A 594 18.25 12.82 9.47
N ALA A 595 18.21 14.12 9.81
CA ALA A 595 18.88 14.65 10.98
C ALA A 595 18.37 14.03 12.30
N ALA A 596 17.09 13.69 12.41
CA ALA A 596 16.52 13.16 13.65
C ALA A 596 17.13 11.80 14.05
N PRO A 597 17.06 10.72 13.24
CA PRO A 597 17.65 9.44 13.62
C PRO A 597 19.19 9.51 13.73
N MET A 598 19.87 10.42 12.99
CA MET A 598 21.31 10.66 13.19
C MET A 598 21.62 11.24 14.58
N LEU A 599 20.83 12.20 15.04
CA LEU A 599 20.99 12.81 16.37
C LEU A 599 20.62 11.84 17.49
N VAL A 600 19.59 11.00 17.28
CA VAL A 600 19.22 9.91 18.19
C VAL A 600 20.37 8.91 18.33
N ASP A 601 20.97 8.49 17.20
CA ASP A 601 22.12 7.58 17.19
C ASP A 601 23.35 8.21 17.87
N SER A 602 23.54 9.53 17.74
CA SER A 602 24.62 10.25 18.45
C SER A 602 24.50 10.20 19.98
N LEU A 603 23.31 9.91 20.52
CA LEU A 603 23.09 9.65 21.94
C LEU A 603 23.34 8.18 22.34
N ASN A 604 23.72 7.32 21.39
CA ASN A 604 23.77 5.85 21.53
C ASN A 604 22.41 5.26 21.94
N LEU A 605 21.32 5.79 21.38
CA LEU A 605 19.96 5.29 21.60
C LEU A 605 19.39 4.73 20.30
N THR A 606 18.54 3.71 20.43
CA THR A 606 17.66 3.31 19.33
C THR A 606 16.49 4.28 19.20
N GLU A 607 15.90 4.35 18.01
CA GLU A 607 14.67 5.14 17.76
C GLU A 607 13.57 4.81 18.77
N LYS A 608 13.38 3.53 19.07
CA LYS A 608 12.38 3.05 20.04
C LYS A 608 12.64 3.59 21.45
N GLU A 609 13.89 3.58 21.91
CA GLU A 609 14.26 4.10 23.23
C GLU A 609 14.10 5.62 23.30
N PHE A 610 14.42 6.32 22.22
CA PHE A 610 14.25 7.76 22.14
C PHE A 610 12.78 8.18 22.11
N VAL A 611 11.94 7.53 21.30
CA VAL A 611 10.48 7.74 21.27
C VAL A 611 9.85 7.45 22.64
N ALA A 612 10.32 6.43 23.36
CA ALA A 612 9.86 6.19 24.73
C ALA A 612 10.16 7.37 25.68
N LYS A 613 11.29 8.07 25.49
CA LYS A 613 11.60 9.30 26.25
C LYS A 613 10.71 10.46 25.84
N MET A 614 10.40 10.62 24.54
CA MET A 614 9.44 11.63 24.06
C MET A 614 8.07 11.45 24.70
N ASN A 615 7.54 10.22 24.72
CA ASN A 615 6.27 9.90 25.37
C ASN A 615 6.32 10.04 26.88
N LYS A 616 7.48 9.76 27.52
CA LYS A 616 7.67 10.04 28.95
C LYS A 616 7.62 11.53 29.25
N ASN A 617 8.18 12.38 28.39
CA ASN A 617 8.09 13.84 28.52
C ASN A 617 6.63 14.31 28.38
N ALA A 618 5.89 13.79 27.39
CA ALA A 618 4.45 14.07 27.24
C ALA A 618 3.65 13.67 28.49
N SER A 619 3.88 12.46 29.01
CA SER A 619 3.23 11.95 30.22
C SER A 619 3.56 12.79 31.46
N ASN A 620 4.83 13.18 31.66
CA ASN A 620 5.24 14.04 32.78
C ASN A 620 4.58 15.42 32.76
N TRP A 621 4.15 15.87 31.58
CA TRP A 621 3.45 17.14 31.39
C TRP A 621 1.93 16.99 31.39
N ASN A 622 1.41 15.79 31.66
CA ASN A 622 0.00 15.44 31.60
C ASN A 622 -0.63 15.73 30.23
N LEU A 623 0.11 15.49 29.14
CA LEU A 623 -0.39 15.60 27.77
C LEU A 623 -1.09 14.29 27.40
N ASN A 624 -2.34 14.14 27.84
CA ASN A 624 -3.07 12.88 27.74
C ASN A 624 -3.49 12.54 26.31
N ASN A 625 -3.47 13.52 25.41
CA ASN A 625 -3.90 13.38 24.02
C ASN A 625 -2.73 13.45 23.03
N THR A 626 -1.49 13.43 23.53
CA THR A 626 -0.27 13.52 22.72
C THR A 626 0.52 12.23 22.79
N PHE A 627 0.86 11.68 21.62
CA PHE A 627 1.62 10.44 21.51
C PHE A 627 2.56 10.47 20.30
N PHE A 628 3.74 9.87 20.45
CA PHE A 628 4.78 9.80 19.42
C PHE A 628 5.16 8.35 19.12
N VAL A 629 5.43 8.05 17.85
CA VAL A 629 5.90 6.75 17.33
C VAL A 629 7.21 6.87 16.53
N ASP A 630 7.57 8.09 16.11
CA ASP A 630 8.86 8.39 15.48
C ASP A 630 9.39 9.78 15.94
N SER A 631 10.67 10.05 15.68
CA SER A 631 11.35 11.30 16.07
C SER A 631 11.25 12.44 15.05
N TYR A 632 10.60 12.26 13.90
CA TYR A 632 10.64 13.25 12.81
C TYR A 632 9.27 13.65 12.26
N GLY A 633 8.17 13.04 12.68
CA GLY A 633 6.83 13.48 12.31
C GLY A 633 6.31 12.91 11.00
N TYR A 634 6.76 11.73 10.54
CA TYR A 634 6.25 11.14 9.31
C TYR A 634 5.01 10.27 9.54
N ASP A 635 5.04 9.45 10.59
CA ASP A 635 3.92 8.57 10.90
C ASP A 635 2.75 9.40 11.47
N ILE A 636 1.55 9.15 10.93
CA ILE A 636 0.30 9.84 11.31
C ILE A 636 -0.10 9.58 12.77
N LYS A 637 0.46 8.54 13.41
CA LYS A 637 0.26 8.23 14.83
C LYS A 637 1.06 9.14 15.76
N ASN A 638 1.94 9.99 15.24
CA ASN A 638 2.40 11.15 15.97
C ASN A 638 1.24 12.16 16.07
N VAL A 639 0.52 12.13 17.19
CA VAL A 639 -0.71 12.91 17.39
C VAL A 639 -0.62 13.84 18.59
N GLY A 640 -1.44 14.88 18.59
CA GLY A 640 -1.59 15.83 19.69
C GLY A 640 -2.72 16.82 19.43
N THR A 641 -2.93 17.73 20.37
CA THR A 641 -3.87 18.85 20.23
C THR A 641 -3.12 20.17 20.15
N ALA A 642 -3.74 21.25 19.65
CA ALA A 642 -3.08 22.56 19.65
C ALA A 642 -2.82 23.07 21.08
N GLU A 643 -3.71 22.79 22.03
CA GLU A 643 -3.57 23.12 23.45
C GLU A 643 -2.35 22.42 24.08
N GLU A 644 -2.24 21.09 23.92
CA GLU A 644 -1.11 20.32 24.46
C GLU A 644 0.19 20.65 23.72
N PHE A 645 0.12 20.89 22.42
CA PHE A 645 1.28 21.30 21.64
C PHE A 645 1.77 22.71 22.00
N ALA A 646 0.88 23.63 22.39
CA ALA A 646 1.27 24.95 22.89
C ALA A 646 2.18 24.84 24.12
N LYS A 647 1.92 23.86 25.00
CA LYS A 647 2.78 23.56 26.15
C LYS A 647 4.14 23.00 25.71
N ILE A 648 4.18 22.07 24.75
CA ILE A 648 5.45 21.58 24.17
C ILE A 648 6.26 22.73 23.57
N PHE A 649 5.60 23.57 22.79
CA PHE A 649 6.21 24.73 22.12
C PHE A 649 6.74 25.75 23.13
N LYS A 650 5.96 26.08 24.16
CA LYS A 650 6.37 26.95 25.26
C LYS A 650 7.61 26.42 25.96
N VAL A 651 7.58 25.15 26.41
CA VAL A 651 8.70 24.56 27.15
C VAL A 651 9.97 24.47 26.29
N ALA A 652 9.85 24.09 25.02
CA ALA A 652 10.99 24.05 24.11
C ALA A 652 11.61 25.44 23.88
N THR A 653 10.77 26.47 23.70
CA THR A 653 11.23 27.85 23.43
C THR A 653 11.72 28.61 24.66
N LEU A 654 11.61 28.04 25.88
CA LEU A 654 12.31 28.55 27.06
C LEU A 654 13.83 28.41 26.92
N ASN A 655 14.30 27.41 26.17
CA ASN A 655 15.70 27.32 25.79
C ASN A 655 16.00 28.41 24.73
N THR A 656 16.81 29.39 25.09
CA THR A 656 17.10 30.55 24.26
C THR A 656 17.83 30.21 22.97
N ASP A 657 18.67 29.18 22.99
CA ASP A 657 19.46 28.74 21.83
C ASP A 657 18.57 28.02 20.82
N LEU A 658 17.73 27.09 21.29
CA LEU A 658 16.70 26.45 20.46
C LEU A 658 15.74 27.49 19.86
N ARG A 659 15.29 28.45 20.66
CA ARG A 659 14.45 29.56 20.18
C ARG A 659 15.16 30.35 19.09
N ALA A 660 16.44 30.70 19.27
CA ALA A 660 17.21 31.45 18.29
C ALA A 660 17.34 30.69 16.96
N VAL A 661 17.64 29.39 17.01
CA VAL A 661 17.73 28.53 15.81
C VAL A 661 16.39 28.48 15.06
N MET A 662 15.28 28.33 15.77
CA MET A 662 13.93 28.33 15.19
C MET A 662 13.48 29.68 14.62
N GLY A 663 14.24 30.76 14.87
CA GLY A 663 13.99 32.11 14.35
C GLY A 663 14.94 32.52 13.23
N MET A 664 15.87 31.65 12.81
CA MET A 664 16.83 31.95 11.74
C MET A 664 16.14 32.07 10.37
N LYS A 665 16.74 32.78 9.42
CA LYS A 665 16.22 32.86 8.04
C LYS A 665 16.74 31.73 7.16
N SER A 666 18.00 31.40 7.36
CA SER A 666 18.71 30.34 6.67
C SER A 666 19.91 29.92 7.51
N TYR A 667 20.51 28.80 7.15
CA TYR A 667 21.74 28.32 7.74
C TYR A 667 22.62 27.66 6.68
N GLU A 668 23.92 27.88 6.78
CA GLU A 668 24.91 27.31 5.87
C GLU A 668 26.01 26.65 6.68
N TYR A 669 26.39 25.44 6.27
CA TYR A 669 27.43 24.68 6.94
C TYR A 669 28.12 23.72 5.99
N ASN A 670 29.26 23.21 6.43
CA ASN A 670 29.94 22.11 5.77
C ASN A 670 29.93 20.86 6.64
N GLU A 671 29.87 19.69 6.02
CA GLU A 671 30.16 18.44 6.69
C GLU A 671 31.64 18.35 7.13
N LEU A 672 31.92 17.55 8.15
CA LEU A 672 33.28 17.30 8.66
C LEU A 672 34.06 16.34 7.78
N THR A 673 33.38 15.42 7.12
CA THR A 673 33.98 14.47 6.18
C THR A 673 33.11 14.42 4.95
N ASP A 674 33.68 14.89 3.84
CA ASP A 674 33.08 14.87 2.51
C ASP A 674 33.45 13.54 1.81
N LYS A 675 32.45 12.89 1.20
CA LYS A 675 32.63 11.66 0.41
C LYS A 675 32.13 11.80 -1.03
N ASP A 676 31.36 12.83 -1.35
CA ASP A 676 30.73 13.02 -2.66
C ASP A 676 31.30 14.22 -3.45
N GLY A 677 32.26 14.96 -2.87
CA GLY A 677 32.91 16.14 -3.43
C GLY A 677 32.06 17.41 -3.31
N LYS A 678 31.02 17.42 -2.48
CA LYS A 678 30.09 18.53 -2.29
C LYS A 678 29.96 18.82 -0.79
N PRO A 679 30.90 19.54 -0.17
CA PRO A 679 30.89 19.72 1.28
C PRO A 679 29.81 20.68 1.80
N ARG A 680 29.28 21.55 0.93
CA ARG A 680 28.44 22.70 1.30
C ARG A 680 26.95 22.35 1.37
N HIS A 681 26.30 22.71 2.46
CA HIS A 681 24.87 22.60 2.69
C HIS A 681 24.27 23.98 2.94
N PHE A 682 23.06 24.19 2.43
CA PHE A 682 22.32 25.44 2.62
C PHE A 682 20.86 25.11 2.93
N ASP A 683 20.43 25.52 4.11
CA ASP A 683 19.08 25.36 4.62
C ASP A 683 18.36 26.70 4.56
N GLU A 684 17.23 26.74 3.87
CA GLU A 684 16.28 27.84 3.99
C GLU A 684 15.24 27.50 5.06
N HIS A 685 14.85 28.50 5.86
CA HIS A 685 13.81 28.27 6.86
C HIS A 685 12.50 27.91 6.15
N SER A 686 11.94 26.77 6.53
CA SER A 686 10.70 26.23 5.96
C SER A 686 9.46 27.13 6.11
N ASN A 687 9.55 28.21 6.88
CA ASN A 687 8.52 29.22 7.09
C ASN A 687 8.99 30.51 6.42
N TYR A 688 8.44 30.86 5.26
CA TYR A 688 8.94 32.03 4.53
C TYR A 688 8.66 33.34 5.27
N LEU A 689 7.69 33.38 6.19
CA LEU A 689 7.30 34.61 6.92
C LEU A 689 8.44 35.19 7.75
N VAL A 690 9.46 34.39 8.12
CA VAL A 690 10.65 34.90 8.84
C VAL A 690 11.46 35.89 8.01
N ASN A 691 11.27 35.91 6.68
CA ASN A 691 11.93 36.84 5.78
C ASN A 691 11.20 38.18 5.64
N GLU A 692 9.90 38.24 5.99
CA GLU A 692 9.10 39.46 5.90
C GLU A 692 9.53 40.49 6.96
N THR A 693 9.62 41.76 6.55
CA THR A 693 10.11 42.85 7.40
C THR A 693 9.03 43.88 7.75
N ASP A 694 7.88 43.81 7.09
CA ASP A 694 6.73 44.72 7.21
C ASP A 694 5.63 44.20 8.15
N LEU A 695 5.88 43.07 8.84
CA LEU A 695 4.94 42.51 9.81
C LEU A 695 4.82 43.41 11.05
N ALA A 696 3.61 43.48 11.62
CA ALA A 696 3.34 44.16 12.89
C ALA A 696 4.02 43.49 14.12
N TYR A 697 4.69 42.38 13.89
CA TYR A 697 5.35 41.53 14.89
C TYR A 697 6.66 40.96 14.33
N LYS A 698 7.56 40.58 15.24
CA LYS A 698 8.75 39.79 14.94
C LYS A 698 8.49 38.32 15.22
N ILE A 699 8.86 37.42 14.31
CA ILE A 699 8.85 35.97 14.57
C ILE A 699 10.14 35.63 15.32
N LEU A 700 10.00 35.16 16.57
CA LEU A 700 11.13 34.78 17.43
C LEU A 700 11.50 33.30 17.28
N ALA A 701 10.52 32.45 16.98
CA ALA A 701 10.70 31.04 16.68
C ALA A 701 9.52 30.53 15.84
N SER A 702 9.76 29.58 14.94
CA SER A 702 8.67 28.93 14.22
C SER A 702 8.98 27.50 13.81
N LYS A 703 7.92 26.73 13.53
CA LYS A 703 8.04 25.39 12.93
C LYS A 703 6.85 25.12 12.03
N THR A 704 7.13 24.56 10.86
CA THR A 704 6.13 24.04 9.91
C THR A 704 5.85 22.56 10.13
N GLY A 705 4.66 22.12 9.71
CA GLY A 705 4.28 20.72 9.61
C GLY A 705 3.38 20.47 8.41
N TYR A 706 3.57 19.35 7.71
CA TYR A 706 2.66 18.91 6.66
C TYR A 706 2.71 17.39 6.51
N LEU A 707 1.53 16.80 6.50
CA LEU A 707 1.17 15.50 5.93
C LEU A 707 -0.18 15.72 5.24
N ASP A 708 -0.55 14.87 4.28
CA ASP A 708 -1.89 14.96 3.70
C ASP A 708 -2.95 14.82 4.82
N GLU A 709 -2.69 13.97 5.82
CA GLU A 709 -3.55 13.72 6.98
C GLU A 709 -3.50 14.80 8.07
N ALA A 710 -2.40 15.55 8.17
CA ALA A 710 -2.28 16.64 9.13
C ALA A 710 -2.86 17.97 8.59
N GLY A 711 -2.87 18.12 7.26
CA GLY A 711 -2.94 19.42 6.60
C GLY A 711 -1.67 20.24 6.86
N ALA A 712 -1.60 21.44 6.27
CA ALA A 712 -0.48 22.33 6.54
C ALA A 712 -0.65 23.00 7.92
N GLY A 713 0.43 23.04 8.69
CA GLY A 713 0.48 23.65 10.02
C GLY A 713 1.67 24.58 10.18
N LEU A 714 1.47 25.63 10.97
CA LEU A 714 2.51 26.57 11.37
C LEU A 714 2.35 26.94 12.84
N ALA A 715 3.42 26.75 13.61
CA ALA A 715 3.56 27.25 14.97
C ALA A 715 4.57 28.39 14.99
N MET A 716 4.24 29.49 15.66
CA MET A 716 5.09 30.68 15.80
C MET A 716 5.05 31.22 17.22
N LEU A 717 6.21 31.62 17.71
CA LEU A 717 6.33 32.57 18.81
C LEU A 717 6.57 33.93 18.19
N VAL A 718 5.65 34.87 18.39
CA VAL A 718 5.73 36.22 17.83
C VAL A 718 5.83 37.25 18.93
N GLU A 719 6.55 38.34 18.68
CA GLU A 719 6.67 39.51 19.57
C GLU A 719 6.09 40.72 18.87
N ARG A 720 5.08 41.35 19.48
CA ARG A 720 4.44 42.54 18.93
C ARG A 720 5.41 43.72 18.93
N ASN A 721 5.46 44.46 17.82
CA ASN A 721 6.43 45.54 17.69
C ASN A 721 6.19 46.70 18.67
N SER A 722 4.91 47.03 18.95
CA SER A 722 4.49 48.21 19.72
C SER A 722 4.80 48.13 21.22
N ASP A 723 4.57 46.98 21.86
CA ASP A 723 4.66 46.83 23.32
C ASP A 723 5.48 45.61 23.77
N LYS A 724 6.06 44.86 22.82
CA LYS A 724 6.89 43.67 23.07
C LYS A 724 6.16 42.50 23.74
N LYS A 725 4.83 42.52 23.79
CA LYS A 725 4.06 41.34 24.21
C LYS A 725 4.31 40.18 23.26
N LYS A 726 4.35 38.97 23.81
CA LYS A 726 4.65 37.75 23.06
C LYS A 726 3.45 36.84 23.01
N PHE A 727 3.24 36.23 21.85
CA PHE A 727 2.12 35.35 21.61
C PHE A 727 2.58 34.04 20.96
N ILE A 728 1.97 32.93 21.38
CA ILE A 728 2.05 31.65 20.67
C ILE A 728 0.90 31.61 19.68
N ILE A 729 1.22 31.47 18.40
CA ILE A 729 0.26 31.29 17.30
C ILE A 729 0.46 29.90 16.72
N ILE A 730 -0.53 29.02 16.88
CA ILE A 730 -0.51 27.67 16.30
C ILE A 730 -1.66 27.57 15.31
N THR A 731 -1.37 27.01 14.15
CA THR A 731 -2.36 26.66 13.12
C THR A 731 -2.11 25.23 12.68
N MET A 732 -3.18 24.44 12.55
CA MET A 732 -3.13 23.03 12.15
C MET A 732 -4.33 22.72 11.26
N GLY A 733 -4.17 21.78 10.32
CA GLY A 733 -5.26 21.41 9.42
C GLY A 733 -5.62 22.51 8.43
N ASN A 734 -4.64 23.20 7.84
CA ASN A 734 -4.90 24.00 6.65
C ASN A 734 -5.04 23.06 5.44
N PRO A 735 -6.22 22.98 4.81
CA PRO A 735 -6.46 22.07 3.70
C PRO A 735 -5.75 22.46 2.40
N ASN A 736 -5.24 23.70 2.31
CA ASN A 736 -4.59 24.20 1.11
C ASN A 736 -3.11 24.52 1.35
N TYR A 737 -2.25 23.58 0.97
CA TYR A 737 -0.80 23.71 1.10
C TYR A 737 -0.22 24.92 0.34
N ASN A 738 -0.81 25.33 -0.78
CA ASN A 738 -0.29 26.43 -1.60
C ASN A 738 -0.39 27.79 -0.89
N ILE A 739 -1.39 27.95 -0.01
CA ILE A 739 -1.60 29.17 0.79
C ILE A 739 -1.30 28.93 2.28
N ARG A 740 -0.44 27.96 2.59
CA ARG A 740 -0.17 27.49 3.95
C ARG A 740 0.28 28.56 4.95
N PHE A 741 0.76 29.71 4.48
CA PHE A 741 1.22 30.82 5.32
C PHE A 741 0.28 32.03 5.31
N THR A 742 -0.70 32.07 4.40
CA THR A 742 -1.65 33.19 4.29
C THR A 742 -2.53 33.30 5.53
N GLU A 743 -3.15 32.20 5.94
CA GLU A 743 -4.04 32.19 7.11
C GLU A 743 -3.27 32.38 8.43
N PRO A 744 -2.13 31.70 8.68
CA PRO A 744 -1.32 32.00 9.86
C PRO A 744 -0.85 33.46 9.96
N ARG A 745 -0.47 34.09 8.83
CA ARG A 745 -0.12 35.51 8.79
C ARG A 745 -1.30 36.39 9.19
N LYS A 746 -2.50 36.12 8.68
CA LYS A 746 -3.71 36.88 9.03
C LYS A 746 -4.11 36.68 10.50
N ILE A 747 -4.05 35.45 11.02
CA ILE A 747 -4.35 35.14 12.42
C ILE A 747 -3.37 35.85 13.36
N ALA A 748 -2.07 35.84 13.03
CA ALA A 748 -1.06 36.54 13.81
C ALA A 748 -1.26 38.07 13.77
N ALA A 749 -1.55 38.65 12.60
CA ALA A 749 -1.86 40.07 12.48
C ALA A 749 -3.11 40.45 13.29
N TRP A 750 -4.17 39.65 13.20
CA TRP A 750 -5.39 39.82 13.97
C TRP A 750 -5.13 39.77 15.48
N ALA A 751 -4.27 38.87 15.95
CA ALA A 751 -3.86 38.81 17.35
C ALA A 751 -3.23 40.14 17.81
N MET A 752 -2.34 40.72 17.00
CA MET A 752 -1.65 41.98 17.34
C MET A 752 -2.61 43.16 17.47
N GLU A 753 -3.74 43.13 16.77
CA GLU A 753 -4.77 44.19 16.80
C GLU A 753 -5.74 44.02 17.97
N ASN A 754 -5.89 42.81 18.52
CA ASN A 754 -7.01 42.45 19.37
C ASN A 754 -6.67 42.14 20.83
N PHE A 755 -5.42 41.84 21.17
CA PHE A 755 -4.95 41.49 22.52
C PHE A 755 -3.62 42.17 22.80
#